data_AF-A0A523N8S1-F1
#
_entry.id   AF-A0A523N8S1-F1
#
_cell.length_a   1.000
_cell.length_b   1.000
_cell.length_c   1.000
_cell.angle_alpha   90.00
_cell.angle_beta   90.00
_cell.angle_gamma   90.00
#
_symmetry.space_group_name_H-M   'P 1'
#
loop_
_entity.id
_entity.type
_entity.pdbx_description
1 polymer ?
#
loop_
_entity_poly.entity_id
_entity_poly.type
_entity_poly.pdbx_seq_one_letter_code
_entity_poly.pdbx_strand_id
1 'polypeptide(L)'
;MTFPGITIATLAATLAAPPHGDLDPEALGAFLDPIFAATMAAEHVPGAAIAIVHDGRIVFARGYGVAQIDGKPVDPENTLFRIGSVSKAVTALGIVRQIDRGLIGLDDDVNTHLKAIRVDDRYPQPVTFEHLLTHTGGFDQFGRDRNFTDATERPDLASFLRRDLRRIRPPGRTPCYDTYGISLAGYAAAERAGGDYATYMRREVFEPLGMSRTWVEVPDAHRGDLAIGYSWADGAYVEQEYEYYASLPASSIDSTVTDMARLMIAVLGDGSNAHGRLYGPAAAARVKQPQFRVHPEIPGFAWGFWEAFRYGRRLMTHGGTMRGYSCDLQLYPDDDLGVFVIASRDSETGPATRLAGMVCERLGERWFPGQTQPDPVPPGDPLPIDTARFAGRYAGNLYCHTCEGDGWPPPDYVPTFEAVGPGVLRSPTRRYYAVEPLLFKDETGRFILAFTEDAQGHIASMSFNLASPGNTSEKIGEQLMIEVLGPDWSEQASSLVGFYHRVHERWAEAAAIDAALADRADPGSPGEAFSRFRAGEYYARAGAVDPALRNLTRAREVAMKIAAEGGPLAQRASTIARRTFFFEIAAHSQAGDRDAAFALIDEVMERFGLPSGKIVEDLRESPLFANLLDDPRFDALAREGVDALAGFGWSLVNLDLEVDVRPGEDRILLGGRAVYRLELDSTDTLTLGVNSRGPWMEWDAVRTPGATTSALLNQTMPMLPPARMAVITSGQPWSRGDEVTVEFELHSTGEGMQFEISEEIAFASWVTVWYPAPLPDIAAGESLTSGLVAAPGTMRMIMPASWRAVTNGEMLDREVRGDRAMETWRVEDALARSYSVGAYKAGVYDTSGRKVGIYLLSDKPDSAEDQAQILADAVRVMAERFGPYPYQQFSIAEVPAWVDGFGASSEQGFIMTRPGFLAVPGGNLPLFAHEAAHGWFGNLVGTSGRGGHLLSEGLAQYGAVVAIEALEGPAAATTFLRFSRTGYVPSQCAEGYFRILREGRDAPISKMADGGGVNHTIVDAKGHWIFHMLRRRVSDEVFFSTVRALLDEHAGGEMSLDQWRAAFTAAAPDRELGKFFRQWLDQAGAPVLDLDYRANGDGTVTVEITQAQPGEAYHLELDLEITDDDGRAHRHTVTVRGPVSTFMLPARGVQSITMDPDHALLIWTPEYGPRPTIGQRGNGPS
;
A
#
# COMPACT_ATOMS: atom_id res chain seq x y z
N MET A 1 49.42 32.02 -22.31
CA MET A 1 49.07 30.92 -23.21
C MET A 1 47.56 30.80 -23.18
N THR A 2 46.96 31.01 -24.34
CA THR A 2 45.55 31.28 -24.59
C THR A 2 44.83 30.02 -25.06
N PHE A 3 43.66 29.72 -24.51
CA PHE A 3 42.65 28.94 -25.19
C PHE A 3 41.46 29.86 -25.51
N PRO A 4 41.14 30.11 -26.80
CA PRO A 4 39.99 30.90 -27.21
C PRO A 4 38.74 30.03 -27.31
N GLY A 5 37.58 30.66 -27.09
CA GLY A 5 36.27 30.04 -27.11
C GLY A 5 35.73 29.70 -28.49
N ILE A 6 34.65 28.93 -28.49
CA ILE A 6 33.70 28.77 -29.60
C ILE A 6 32.29 28.93 -29.03
N THR A 7 31.55 29.74 -29.75
CA THR A 7 30.24 30.36 -29.48
C THR A 7 29.08 29.38 -29.68
N ILE A 8 28.06 29.54 -28.84
CA ILE A 8 26.68 29.06 -29.03
C ILE A 8 26.10 29.78 -30.26
N ALA A 9 25.82 29.05 -31.35
CA ALA A 9 24.77 29.33 -32.37
C ALA A 9 25.04 28.61 -33.71
N THR A 10 24.75 27.31 -33.81
CA THR A 10 24.20 26.66 -35.02
C THR A 10 23.92 25.18 -34.73
N LEU A 11 22.77 24.87 -34.14
CA LEU A 11 22.21 23.52 -34.14
C LEU A 11 20.68 23.58 -34.17
N ALA A 12 20.15 24.33 -35.14
CA ALA A 12 18.76 24.25 -35.54
C ALA A 12 18.75 23.99 -37.05
N ALA A 13 18.06 22.91 -37.44
CA ALA A 13 17.92 22.35 -38.79
C ALA A 13 19.04 21.41 -39.28
N THR A 14 19.03 20.17 -38.78
CA THR A 14 18.72 18.94 -39.56
C THR A 14 18.85 17.72 -38.67
N LEU A 15 17.80 17.41 -37.91
CA LEU A 15 17.52 16.05 -37.42
C LEU A 15 16.00 15.90 -37.51
N ALA A 16 15.52 15.70 -38.74
CA ALA A 16 14.30 14.94 -38.90
C ALA A 16 14.56 13.59 -38.21
N ALA A 17 13.68 13.19 -37.30
CA ALA A 17 13.77 11.90 -36.64
C ALA A 17 13.93 10.79 -37.71
N PRO A 18 14.90 9.87 -37.57
CA PRO A 18 15.05 8.80 -38.53
C PRO A 18 13.78 7.93 -38.54
N PRO A 19 13.33 7.46 -39.71
CA PRO A 19 12.16 6.60 -39.83
C PRO A 19 12.53 5.20 -39.30
N HIS A 20 11.79 4.72 -38.30
CA HIS A 20 12.00 3.44 -37.59
C HIS A 20 13.32 3.37 -36.80
N GLY A 21 13.21 3.20 -35.48
CA GLY A 21 14.37 3.17 -34.57
C GLY A 21 15.46 2.25 -35.08
N ASP A 22 16.67 2.79 -35.24
CA ASP A 22 17.80 2.09 -35.84
C ASP A 22 18.03 0.73 -35.17
N LEU A 23 17.87 -0.33 -35.98
CA LEU A 23 17.97 -1.75 -35.64
C LEU A 23 19.40 -2.28 -35.78
N ASP A 24 20.38 -1.38 -35.95
CA ASP A 24 21.79 -1.73 -35.94
C ASP A 24 22.18 -2.39 -34.59
N PRO A 25 22.81 -3.59 -34.60
CA PRO A 25 23.19 -4.27 -33.38
C PRO A 25 24.17 -3.50 -32.49
N GLU A 26 25.04 -2.66 -33.07
CA GLU A 26 25.99 -1.84 -32.30
C GLU A 26 25.25 -0.71 -31.58
N ALA A 27 24.33 -0.02 -32.27
CA ALA A 27 23.46 0.98 -31.67
C ALA A 27 22.53 0.42 -30.58
N LEU A 28 21.94 -0.77 -30.81
CA LEU A 28 21.15 -1.47 -29.80
C LEU A 28 22.01 -1.89 -28.60
N GLY A 29 23.24 -2.34 -28.83
CA GLY A 29 24.19 -2.64 -27.77
C GLY A 29 24.49 -1.40 -26.92
N ALA A 30 24.92 -0.31 -27.54
CA ALA A 30 25.23 0.95 -26.84
C ALA A 30 24.05 1.49 -26.02
N PHE A 31 22.81 1.21 -26.47
CA PHE A 31 21.59 1.58 -25.77
C PHE A 31 21.25 0.65 -24.59
N LEU A 32 21.35 -0.66 -24.79
CA LEU A 32 20.92 -1.68 -23.82
C LEU A 32 21.97 -1.96 -22.75
N ASP A 33 23.26 -1.88 -23.08
CA ASP A 33 24.37 -2.14 -22.16
C ASP A 33 24.27 -1.37 -20.83
N PRO A 34 24.06 -0.04 -20.81
CA PRO A 34 23.92 0.70 -19.56
C PRO A 34 22.65 0.33 -18.78
N ILE A 35 21.57 -0.05 -19.47
CA ILE A 35 20.32 -0.48 -18.83
C ILE A 35 20.54 -1.82 -18.12
N PHE A 36 21.12 -2.80 -18.81
CA PHE A 36 21.45 -4.09 -18.21
C PHE A 36 22.46 -3.93 -17.07
N ALA A 37 23.53 -3.14 -17.25
CA ALA A 37 24.51 -2.92 -16.20
C ALA A 37 23.90 -2.31 -14.94
N ALA A 38 23.08 -1.26 -15.07
CA ALA A 38 22.45 -0.59 -13.94
C ALA A 38 21.43 -1.48 -13.23
N THR A 39 20.54 -2.12 -14.00
CA THR A 39 19.48 -2.95 -13.42
C THR A 39 20.02 -4.24 -12.83
N MET A 40 20.98 -4.91 -13.47
CA MET A 40 21.60 -6.11 -12.90
C MET A 40 22.36 -5.80 -11.61
N ALA A 41 23.02 -4.64 -11.52
CA ALA A 41 23.69 -4.21 -10.29
C ALA A 41 22.68 -3.92 -9.16
N ALA A 42 21.62 -3.14 -9.45
CA ALA A 42 20.58 -2.82 -8.47
C ALA A 42 19.83 -4.08 -7.99
N GLU A 43 19.65 -5.04 -8.89
CA GLU A 43 18.91 -6.26 -8.64
C GLU A 43 19.80 -7.47 -8.38
N HIS A 44 21.08 -7.27 -8.07
CA HIS A 44 22.01 -8.36 -7.76
C HIS A 44 21.86 -9.56 -8.71
N VAL A 45 21.75 -9.33 -10.02
CA VAL A 45 21.55 -10.39 -11.02
C VAL A 45 22.94 -10.82 -11.52
N PRO A 46 23.33 -12.10 -11.35
CA PRO A 46 24.67 -12.53 -11.73
C PRO A 46 24.82 -12.72 -13.24
N GLY A 47 23.79 -13.26 -13.89
CA GLY A 47 23.77 -13.50 -15.34
C GLY A 47 22.40 -13.20 -15.95
N ALA A 48 22.41 -12.58 -17.13
CA ALA A 48 21.20 -12.33 -17.90
C ALA A 48 21.47 -12.43 -19.40
N ALA A 49 20.43 -12.66 -20.19
CA ALA A 49 20.52 -12.66 -21.64
C ALA A 49 19.26 -12.08 -22.28
N ILE A 50 19.41 -11.54 -23.48
CA ILE A 50 18.33 -10.99 -24.28
C ILE A 50 18.44 -11.42 -25.74
N ALA A 51 17.31 -11.65 -26.38
CA ALA A 51 17.17 -11.69 -27.82
C ALA A 51 16.03 -10.77 -28.30
N ILE A 52 16.28 -10.07 -29.41
CA ILE A 52 15.32 -9.21 -30.11
C ILE A 52 15.23 -9.72 -31.55
N VAL A 53 14.00 -9.93 -32.03
CA VAL A 53 13.70 -10.31 -33.41
C VAL A 53 12.83 -9.27 -34.09
N HIS A 54 13.08 -9.00 -35.36
CA HIS A 54 12.29 -8.09 -36.18
C HIS A 54 12.39 -8.50 -37.65
N ASP A 55 11.31 -8.41 -38.43
CA ASP A 55 11.28 -8.78 -39.85
C ASP A 55 11.80 -10.22 -40.11
N GLY A 56 11.35 -11.17 -39.29
CA GLY A 56 11.73 -12.59 -39.41
C GLY A 56 13.21 -12.93 -39.14
N ARG A 57 14.00 -12.03 -38.54
CA ARG A 57 15.42 -12.25 -38.21
C ARG A 57 15.75 -11.83 -36.78
N ILE A 58 16.82 -12.41 -36.24
CA ILE A 58 17.43 -11.97 -34.98
C ILE A 58 18.19 -10.68 -35.26
N VAL A 59 17.77 -9.56 -34.66
CA VAL A 59 18.41 -8.25 -34.83
C VAL A 59 19.38 -7.94 -33.69
N PHE A 60 19.19 -8.55 -32.52
CA PHE A 60 20.12 -8.41 -31.40
C PHE A 60 20.05 -9.66 -30.51
N ALA A 61 21.20 -10.17 -30.09
CA ALA A 61 21.30 -11.19 -29.06
C ALA A 61 22.55 -10.92 -28.23
N ARG A 62 22.42 -10.91 -26.90
CA ARG A 62 23.53 -10.59 -25.99
C ARG A 62 23.36 -11.28 -24.65
N GLY A 63 24.48 -11.74 -24.10
CA GLY A 63 24.61 -12.18 -22.71
C GLY A 63 25.32 -11.11 -21.88
N TYR A 64 24.93 -11.02 -20.62
CA TYR A 64 25.45 -10.07 -19.63
C TYR A 64 25.82 -10.81 -18.35
N GLY A 65 26.88 -10.36 -17.69
CA GLY A 65 27.37 -10.98 -16.47
C GLY A 65 27.93 -12.39 -16.70
N VAL A 66 27.74 -13.27 -15.71
CA VAL A 66 28.32 -14.62 -15.66
C VAL A 66 27.26 -15.69 -15.49
N ALA A 67 27.48 -16.86 -16.11
CA ALA A 67 26.57 -18.00 -15.98
C ALA A 67 26.65 -18.67 -14.60
N GLN A 68 27.75 -18.47 -13.88
CA GLN A 68 28.02 -18.95 -12.53
C GLN A 68 28.98 -17.95 -11.89
N ILE A 69 28.88 -17.71 -10.57
CA ILE A 69 29.86 -16.89 -9.84
C ILE A 69 31.26 -17.48 -10.03
N ASP A 70 32.23 -16.63 -10.42
CA ASP A 70 33.60 -17.02 -10.84
C ASP A 70 33.66 -17.95 -12.08
N GLY A 71 32.54 -18.10 -12.79
CA GLY A 71 32.38 -18.93 -13.97
C GLY A 71 32.60 -18.17 -15.28
N LYS A 72 32.08 -18.75 -16.37
CA LYS A 72 32.18 -18.16 -17.71
C LYS A 72 31.16 -17.04 -17.89
N PRO A 73 31.45 -16.04 -18.75
CA PRO A 73 30.45 -15.06 -19.17
C PRO A 73 29.21 -15.74 -19.75
N VAL A 74 28.05 -15.10 -19.59
CA VAL A 74 26.83 -15.55 -20.28
C VAL A 74 27.02 -15.40 -21.78
N ASP A 75 26.79 -16.48 -22.52
CA ASP A 75 26.82 -16.54 -23.97
C ASP A 75 25.40 -16.76 -24.52
N PRO A 76 24.86 -15.88 -25.38
CA PRO A 76 23.47 -15.94 -25.81
C PRO A 76 23.14 -17.20 -26.63
N GLU A 77 24.13 -17.79 -27.31
CA GLU A 77 23.97 -19.00 -28.13
C GLU A 77 24.11 -20.28 -27.31
N ASN A 78 24.93 -20.27 -26.27
CA ASN A 78 25.39 -21.50 -25.60
C ASN A 78 24.89 -21.64 -24.16
N THR A 79 24.74 -20.55 -23.41
CA THR A 79 24.29 -20.59 -22.02
C THR A 79 22.80 -20.93 -21.96
N LEU A 80 22.50 -22.05 -21.31
CA LEU A 80 21.13 -22.51 -21.08
C LEU A 80 20.57 -21.84 -19.83
N PHE A 81 19.28 -21.56 -19.86
CA PHE A 81 18.52 -21.09 -18.72
C PHE A 81 17.20 -21.86 -18.64
N ARG A 82 16.62 -21.92 -17.45
CA ARG A 82 15.31 -22.51 -17.23
C ARG A 82 14.24 -21.46 -17.54
N ILE A 83 13.40 -21.69 -18.55
CA ILE A 83 12.42 -20.68 -19.01
C ILE A 83 11.12 -20.70 -18.20
N GLY A 84 11.05 -21.52 -17.17
CA GLY A 84 9.93 -21.60 -16.26
C GLY A 84 8.60 -21.74 -16.98
N SER A 85 7.64 -20.93 -16.57
CA SER A 85 6.30 -21.01 -17.12
C SER A 85 6.15 -20.58 -18.58
N VAL A 86 7.15 -19.96 -19.21
CA VAL A 86 7.14 -19.77 -20.68
C VAL A 86 7.02 -21.13 -21.41
N SER A 87 7.41 -22.22 -20.74
CA SER A 87 7.15 -23.60 -21.20
C SER A 87 5.71 -23.85 -21.62
N LYS A 88 4.72 -23.20 -20.97
CA LYS A 88 3.30 -23.36 -21.31
C LYS A 88 2.98 -22.88 -22.72
N ALA A 89 3.53 -21.74 -23.11
CA ALA A 89 3.42 -21.19 -24.45
C ALA A 89 4.02 -22.15 -25.48
N VAL A 90 5.21 -22.68 -25.19
CA VAL A 90 5.90 -23.62 -26.10
C VAL A 90 5.12 -24.93 -26.24
N THR A 91 4.60 -25.48 -25.15
CA THR A 91 3.73 -26.66 -25.14
C THR A 91 2.45 -26.43 -25.94
N ALA A 92 1.82 -25.27 -25.77
CA ALA A 92 0.62 -24.89 -26.52
C ALA A 92 0.87 -24.92 -28.03
N LEU A 93 2.01 -24.39 -28.50
CA LEU A 93 2.39 -24.43 -29.92
C LEU A 93 2.60 -25.86 -30.44
N GLY A 94 3.12 -26.77 -29.60
CA GLY A 94 3.16 -28.20 -29.89
C GLY A 94 1.76 -28.79 -30.06
N ILE A 95 0.80 -28.42 -29.23
CA ILE A 95 -0.59 -28.89 -29.36
C ILE A 95 -1.25 -28.30 -30.62
N VAL A 96 -1.00 -27.03 -30.92
CA VAL A 96 -1.45 -26.38 -32.17
C VAL A 96 -0.94 -27.14 -33.40
N ARG A 97 0.29 -27.67 -33.36
CA ARG A 97 0.81 -28.54 -34.43
C ARG A 97 -0.09 -29.76 -34.67
N GLN A 98 -0.58 -30.41 -33.61
CA GLN A 98 -1.47 -31.57 -33.72
C GLN A 98 -2.86 -31.16 -34.23
N ILE A 99 -3.34 -29.99 -33.82
CA ILE A 99 -4.60 -29.41 -34.29
C ILE A 99 -4.54 -29.11 -35.78
N ASP A 100 -3.48 -28.47 -36.25
CA ASP A 100 -3.24 -28.15 -37.67
C ASP A 100 -3.18 -29.43 -38.54
N ARG A 101 -2.73 -30.55 -37.97
CA ARG A 101 -2.70 -31.86 -38.64
C ARG A 101 -4.03 -32.63 -38.54
N GLY A 102 -5.03 -32.09 -37.86
CA GLY A 102 -6.32 -32.75 -37.62
C GLY A 102 -6.23 -33.99 -36.72
N LEU A 103 -5.18 -34.10 -35.90
CA LEU A 103 -4.97 -35.23 -34.99
C LEU A 103 -5.67 -35.04 -33.64
N ILE A 104 -5.90 -33.79 -33.26
CA ILE A 104 -6.63 -33.32 -32.07
C ILE A 104 -7.57 -32.19 -32.53
N GLY A 105 -8.84 -32.24 -32.14
CA GLY A 105 -9.78 -31.12 -32.27
C GLY A 105 -9.72 -30.20 -31.04
N LEU A 106 -9.97 -28.91 -31.24
CA LEU A 106 -10.04 -27.94 -30.13
C LEU A 106 -11.20 -28.21 -29.17
N ASP A 107 -12.34 -28.62 -29.74
CA ASP A 107 -13.57 -28.96 -29.02
C ASP A 107 -13.62 -30.42 -28.55
N ASP A 108 -12.58 -31.20 -28.84
CA ASP A 108 -12.52 -32.59 -28.41
C ASP A 108 -12.52 -32.65 -26.88
N ASP A 109 -13.37 -33.51 -26.30
CA ASP A 109 -13.23 -33.90 -24.90
C ASP A 109 -11.84 -34.54 -24.72
N VAL A 110 -11.04 -33.96 -23.82
CA VAL A 110 -9.68 -34.41 -23.55
C VAL A 110 -9.63 -35.90 -23.18
N ASN A 111 -10.67 -36.42 -22.53
CA ASN A 111 -10.78 -37.85 -22.19
C ASN A 111 -10.76 -38.79 -23.40
N THR A 112 -11.08 -38.30 -24.60
CA THR A 112 -11.01 -39.12 -25.83
C THR A 112 -9.57 -39.36 -26.31
N HIS A 113 -8.62 -38.58 -25.80
CA HIS A 113 -7.19 -38.66 -26.13
C HIS A 113 -6.34 -39.25 -25.00
N LEU A 114 -6.92 -39.48 -23.83
CA LEU A 114 -6.25 -40.06 -22.67
C LEU A 114 -6.46 -41.58 -22.60
N LYS A 115 -5.41 -42.36 -22.32
CA LYS A 115 -5.52 -43.82 -22.13
C LYS A 115 -5.29 -44.24 -20.68
N ALA A 116 -4.31 -43.63 -19.99
CA ALA A 116 -3.94 -44.05 -18.64
C ALA A 116 -4.72 -43.32 -17.52
N ILE A 117 -5.20 -42.11 -17.77
CA ILE A 117 -5.91 -41.27 -16.79
C ILE A 117 -7.26 -40.83 -17.36
N ARG A 118 -8.15 -40.36 -16.49
CA ARG A 118 -9.44 -39.80 -16.87
C ARG A 118 -9.73 -38.59 -15.99
N VAL A 119 -10.17 -37.51 -16.63
CA VAL A 119 -10.72 -36.33 -15.95
C VAL A 119 -12.13 -36.64 -15.50
N ASP A 120 -12.46 -36.35 -14.23
CA ASP A 120 -13.79 -36.58 -13.67
C ASP A 120 -14.89 -35.75 -14.37
N ASP A 121 -16.13 -36.20 -14.25
CA ASP A 121 -17.34 -35.60 -14.81
C ASP A 121 -18.10 -34.71 -13.82
N ARG A 122 -17.40 -34.06 -12.86
CA ARG A 122 -18.02 -33.21 -11.83
C ARG A 122 -18.96 -32.14 -12.38
N TYR A 123 -18.66 -31.60 -13.56
CA TYR A 123 -19.55 -30.71 -14.31
C TYR A 123 -19.99 -31.34 -15.63
N PRO A 124 -21.22 -31.06 -16.10
CA PRO A 124 -21.79 -31.70 -17.28
C PRO A 124 -21.05 -31.37 -18.59
N GLN A 125 -20.32 -30.24 -18.63
CA GLN A 125 -19.48 -29.88 -19.77
C GLN A 125 -18.15 -30.67 -19.73
N PRO A 126 -17.71 -31.24 -20.86
CA PRO A 126 -16.37 -31.84 -20.94
C PRO A 126 -15.28 -30.76 -20.88
N VAL A 127 -14.08 -31.16 -20.47
CA VAL A 127 -12.88 -30.32 -20.59
C VAL A 127 -12.30 -30.53 -22.00
N THR A 128 -12.10 -29.44 -22.75
CA THR A 128 -11.64 -29.49 -24.15
C THR A 128 -10.24 -28.90 -24.28
N PHE A 129 -9.55 -29.16 -25.39
CA PHE A 129 -8.23 -28.56 -25.61
C PHE A 129 -8.27 -27.04 -25.67
N GLU A 130 -9.35 -26.43 -26.17
CA GLU A 130 -9.52 -24.97 -26.11
C GLU A 130 -9.57 -24.46 -24.66
N HIS A 131 -10.26 -25.16 -23.76
CA HIS A 131 -10.29 -24.80 -22.34
C HIS A 131 -8.90 -24.87 -21.70
N LEU A 132 -8.12 -25.91 -22.03
CA LEU A 132 -6.77 -26.11 -21.50
C LEU A 132 -5.79 -25.03 -22.00
N LEU A 133 -5.85 -24.71 -23.30
CA LEU A 133 -4.95 -23.74 -23.93
C LEU A 133 -5.28 -22.28 -23.57
N THR A 134 -6.49 -22.00 -23.09
CA THR A 134 -6.95 -20.67 -22.69
C THR A 134 -7.01 -20.46 -21.18
N HIS A 135 -6.48 -21.40 -20.38
CA HIS A 135 -6.52 -21.33 -18.91
C HIS A 135 -7.95 -21.25 -18.34
N THR A 136 -8.91 -21.92 -18.98
CA THR A 136 -10.31 -21.99 -18.54
C THR A 136 -10.74 -23.43 -18.21
N GLY A 137 -9.79 -24.32 -17.89
CA GLY A 137 -10.07 -25.73 -17.58
C GLY A 137 -10.90 -25.96 -16.30
N GLY A 138 -10.87 -24.99 -15.38
CA GLY A 138 -11.64 -25.04 -14.13
C GLY A 138 -11.02 -25.94 -13.05
N PHE A 139 -9.72 -26.23 -13.15
CA PHE A 139 -8.99 -27.00 -12.16
C PHE A 139 -8.60 -26.16 -10.93
N ASP A 140 -8.36 -26.86 -9.82
CA ASP A 140 -7.82 -26.27 -8.59
C ASP A 140 -6.33 -25.90 -8.77
N GLN A 141 -5.82 -25.04 -7.89
CA GLN A 141 -4.44 -24.56 -7.93
C GLN A 141 -3.57 -25.22 -6.86
N PHE A 142 -2.27 -25.33 -7.16
CA PHE A 142 -1.16 -25.64 -6.23
C PHE A 142 -1.43 -26.72 -5.16
N GLY A 143 -1.45 -27.99 -5.56
CA GLY A 143 -1.30 -29.12 -4.63
C GLY A 143 0.13 -29.29 -4.09
N ARG A 144 0.27 -30.10 -3.05
CA ARG A 144 1.57 -30.50 -2.44
C ARG A 144 2.45 -31.27 -3.44
N ASP A 145 3.77 -31.29 -3.20
CA ASP A 145 4.75 -32.16 -3.89
C ASP A 145 4.74 -32.03 -5.43
N ARG A 146 4.95 -30.82 -5.93
CA ARG A 146 5.07 -30.54 -7.38
C ARG A 146 6.52 -30.42 -7.85
N ASN A 147 7.39 -29.89 -7.00
CA ASN A 147 8.81 -29.68 -7.22
C ASN A 147 9.60 -30.64 -6.31
N PHE A 148 10.61 -31.27 -6.88
CA PHE A 148 11.45 -32.27 -6.22
C PHE A 148 12.91 -31.90 -6.46
N THR A 149 13.78 -32.08 -5.48
CA THR A 149 15.23 -31.86 -5.66
C THR A 149 15.92 -33.13 -6.14
N ASP A 150 15.30 -34.29 -5.96
CA ASP A 150 15.69 -35.58 -6.52
C ASP A 150 14.73 -36.02 -7.64
N ALA A 151 15.27 -36.27 -8.84
CA ALA A 151 14.50 -36.73 -10.00
C ALA A 151 13.80 -38.09 -9.76
N THR A 152 14.34 -38.93 -8.87
CA THR A 152 13.83 -40.27 -8.57
C THR A 152 12.60 -40.26 -7.67
N GLU A 153 12.42 -39.17 -6.91
CA GLU A 153 11.25 -38.96 -6.04
C GLU A 153 10.06 -38.37 -6.80
N ARG A 154 10.33 -37.74 -7.95
CA ARG A 154 9.30 -37.14 -8.79
C ARG A 154 8.35 -38.22 -9.36
N PRO A 155 7.02 -38.11 -9.14
CA PRO A 155 6.07 -39.00 -9.78
C PRO A 155 6.03 -38.76 -11.29
N ASP A 156 5.73 -39.82 -12.05
CA ASP A 156 5.49 -39.65 -13.48
C ASP A 156 4.28 -38.73 -13.75
N LEU A 157 4.23 -38.13 -14.94
CA LEU A 157 3.22 -37.14 -15.31
C LEU A 157 1.78 -37.67 -15.20
N ALA A 158 1.53 -38.95 -15.49
CA ALA A 158 0.21 -39.54 -15.36
C ALA A 158 -0.19 -39.73 -13.88
N SER A 159 0.74 -40.16 -13.05
CA SER A 159 0.55 -40.32 -11.60
C SER A 159 0.29 -38.96 -10.92
N PHE A 160 1.06 -37.93 -11.29
CA PHE A 160 0.83 -36.55 -10.84
C PHE A 160 -0.56 -36.04 -11.21
N LEU A 161 -0.95 -36.14 -12.50
CA LEU A 161 -2.27 -35.71 -12.96
C LEU A 161 -3.40 -36.51 -12.28
N ARG A 162 -3.24 -37.82 -12.06
CA ARG A 162 -4.27 -38.64 -11.41
C ARG A 162 -4.49 -38.25 -9.94
N ARG A 163 -3.44 -37.80 -9.24
CA ARG A 163 -3.49 -37.42 -7.83
C ARG A 163 -4.20 -36.07 -7.62
N ASP A 164 -3.88 -35.09 -8.46
CA ASP A 164 -4.12 -33.67 -8.15
C ASP A 164 -5.10 -32.96 -9.10
N LEU A 165 -5.50 -33.58 -10.21
CA LEU A 165 -6.42 -32.95 -11.18
C LEU A 165 -7.85 -32.87 -10.64
N ARG A 166 -8.14 -31.83 -9.86
CA ARG A 166 -9.44 -31.58 -9.24
C ARG A 166 -10.17 -30.47 -9.97
N ARG A 167 -11.37 -30.73 -10.49
CA ARG A 167 -12.24 -29.70 -11.04
C ARG A 167 -12.95 -28.97 -9.92
N ILE A 168 -12.82 -27.65 -9.83
CA ILE A 168 -13.52 -26.83 -8.84
C ILE A 168 -14.42 -25.77 -9.49
N ARG A 169 -14.37 -25.66 -10.83
CA ARG A 169 -15.21 -24.75 -11.63
C ARG A 169 -15.66 -25.42 -12.93
N PRO A 170 -16.81 -25.00 -13.50
CA PRO A 170 -17.18 -25.36 -14.85
C PRO A 170 -16.11 -24.91 -15.86
N PRO A 171 -15.72 -25.74 -16.82
CA PRO A 171 -14.74 -25.37 -17.83
C PRO A 171 -15.33 -24.33 -18.80
N GLY A 172 -14.47 -23.49 -19.35
CA GLY A 172 -14.81 -22.45 -20.32
C GLY A 172 -15.47 -21.20 -19.75
N ARG A 173 -15.56 -21.06 -18.42
CA ARG A 173 -16.24 -19.91 -17.78
C ARG A 173 -15.33 -18.88 -17.14
N THR A 174 -14.47 -19.33 -16.22
CA THR A 174 -13.63 -18.44 -15.42
C THR A 174 -12.17 -18.71 -15.76
N PRO A 175 -11.42 -17.70 -16.25
CA PRO A 175 -10.00 -17.86 -16.48
C PRO A 175 -9.27 -17.93 -15.14
N CYS A 176 -8.33 -18.85 -15.03
CA CYS A 176 -7.47 -19.04 -13.88
C CYS A 176 -6.18 -19.68 -14.35
N TYR A 177 -5.03 -19.11 -14.00
CA TYR A 177 -3.73 -19.61 -14.42
C TYR A 177 -3.55 -21.12 -14.18
N ASP A 178 -3.51 -21.91 -15.23
CA ASP A 178 -3.74 -23.35 -15.13
C ASP A 178 -2.49 -24.18 -15.45
N THR A 179 -1.77 -24.61 -14.41
CA THR A 179 -0.60 -25.50 -14.56
C THR A 179 -1.03 -26.93 -14.85
N TYR A 180 -2.11 -27.41 -14.24
CA TYR A 180 -2.63 -28.76 -14.43
C TYR A 180 -3.22 -28.93 -15.83
N GLY A 181 -3.95 -27.93 -16.31
CA GLY A 181 -4.57 -27.95 -17.62
C GLY A 181 -3.57 -28.01 -18.77
N ILE A 182 -2.51 -27.19 -18.73
CA ILE A 182 -1.42 -27.28 -19.71
C ILE A 182 -0.67 -28.61 -19.60
N SER A 183 -0.43 -29.09 -18.38
CA SER A 183 0.22 -30.40 -18.16
C SER A 183 -0.60 -31.55 -18.73
N LEU A 184 -1.92 -31.50 -18.57
CA LEU A 184 -2.86 -32.46 -19.14
C LEU A 184 -2.88 -32.41 -20.67
N ALA A 185 -2.88 -31.21 -21.25
CA ALA A 185 -2.88 -31.06 -22.70
C ALA A 185 -1.58 -31.58 -23.33
N GLY A 186 -0.44 -31.28 -22.72
CA GLY A 186 0.86 -31.81 -23.13
C GLY A 186 0.96 -33.33 -22.99
N TYR A 187 0.42 -33.88 -21.89
CA TYR A 187 0.33 -35.33 -21.67
C TYR A 187 -0.52 -36.02 -22.75
N ALA A 188 -1.74 -35.52 -23.01
CA ALA A 188 -2.63 -36.08 -24.01
C ALA A 188 -2.02 -36.04 -25.43
N ALA A 189 -1.36 -34.93 -25.77
CA ALA A 189 -0.69 -34.80 -27.06
C ALA A 189 0.48 -35.78 -27.24
N ALA A 190 1.30 -35.97 -26.19
CA ALA A 190 2.38 -36.95 -26.20
C ALA A 190 1.86 -38.40 -26.31
N GLU A 191 0.82 -38.74 -25.55
CA GLU A 191 0.20 -40.07 -25.56
C GLU A 191 -0.45 -40.40 -26.93
N ARG A 192 -1.03 -39.38 -27.58
CA ARG A 192 -1.55 -39.46 -28.95
C ARG A 192 -0.43 -39.65 -29.97
N ALA A 193 0.70 -38.98 -29.76
CA ALA A 193 1.89 -39.03 -30.60
C ALA A 193 2.76 -40.29 -30.40
N GLY A 194 2.40 -41.15 -29.44
CA GLY A 194 3.01 -42.46 -29.20
C GLY A 194 4.35 -42.43 -28.45
N GLY A 195 4.60 -41.41 -27.64
CA GLY A 195 5.86 -41.28 -26.88
C GLY A 195 5.71 -40.48 -25.59
N ASP A 196 6.81 -40.28 -24.87
CA ASP A 196 6.86 -39.37 -23.73
C ASP A 196 6.86 -37.90 -24.19
N TYR A 197 6.56 -36.99 -23.26
CA TYR A 197 6.43 -35.57 -23.54
C TYR A 197 7.74 -34.90 -24.02
N ALA A 198 8.90 -35.31 -23.51
CA ALA A 198 10.18 -34.74 -23.92
C ALA A 198 10.52 -35.11 -25.37
N THR A 199 10.34 -36.38 -25.73
CA THR A 199 10.48 -36.89 -27.11
C THR A 199 9.49 -36.21 -28.05
N TYR A 200 8.24 -36.03 -27.60
CA TYR A 200 7.20 -35.33 -28.35
C TYR A 200 7.60 -33.90 -28.69
N MET A 201 8.00 -33.09 -27.69
CA MET A 201 8.37 -31.69 -27.90
C MET A 201 9.60 -31.54 -28.79
N ARG A 202 10.60 -32.42 -28.61
CA ARG A 202 11.80 -32.42 -29.45
C ARG A 202 11.44 -32.63 -30.93
N ARG A 203 10.65 -33.66 -31.23
CA ARG A 203 10.28 -34.03 -32.60
C ARG A 203 9.31 -33.05 -33.25
N GLU A 204 8.31 -32.58 -32.50
CA GLU A 204 7.19 -31.81 -33.08
C GLU A 204 7.41 -30.30 -33.02
N VAL A 205 8.30 -29.79 -32.15
CA VAL A 205 8.55 -28.34 -31.98
C VAL A 205 10.01 -27.96 -32.14
N PHE A 206 10.93 -28.56 -31.37
CA PHE A 206 12.31 -28.06 -31.30
C PHE A 206 13.11 -28.34 -32.57
N GLU A 207 13.14 -29.59 -33.04
CA GLU A 207 13.85 -29.97 -34.27
C GLU A 207 13.31 -29.25 -35.52
N PRO A 208 11.99 -29.16 -35.76
CA PRO A 208 11.45 -28.43 -36.91
C PRO A 208 11.80 -26.94 -36.96
N LEU A 209 12.04 -26.32 -35.80
CA LEU A 209 12.38 -24.89 -35.70
C LEU A 209 13.89 -24.63 -35.55
N GLY A 210 14.72 -25.69 -35.54
CA GLY A 210 16.16 -25.57 -35.36
C GLY A 210 16.59 -25.20 -33.94
N MET A 211 15.75 -25.46 -32.95
CA MET A 211 16.02 -25.20 -31.52
C MET A 211 16.85 -26.33 -30.91
N SER A 212 18.09 -26.48 -31.41
CA SER A 212 18.97 -27.61 -31.11
C SER A 212 19.53 -27.63 -29.68
N ARG A 213 19.43 -26.51 -28.96
CA ARG A 213 19.83 -26.32 -27.56
C ARG A 213 18.62 -26.06 -26.66
N THR A 214 17.47 -26.65 -27.01
CA THR A 214 16.27 -26.64 -26.18
C THR A 214 15.88 -28.07 -25.80
N TRP A 215 15.59 -28.27 -24.52
CA TRP A 215 15.17 -29.57 -23.99
C TRP A 215 14.03 -29.41 -22.99
N VAL A 216 13.20 -30.45 -22.89
CA VAL A 216 12.42 -30.68 -21.68
C VAL A 216 13.38 -31.35 -20.71
N GLU A 217 13.87 -30.56 -19.75
CA GLU A 217 14.99 -30.87 -18.85
C GLU A 217 16.31 -31.12 -19.61
N VAL A 218 17.33 -30.31 -19.32
CA VAL A 218 18.63 -30.47 -19.93
C VAL A 218 19.25 -31.84 -19.58
N PRO A 219 19.74 -32.62 -20.58
CA PRO A 219 20.44 -33.87 -20.32
C PRO A 219 21.75 -33.68 -19.55
N ASP A 220 22.19 -34.69 -18.80
CA ASP A 220 23.42 -34.65 -18.00
C ASP A 220 24.66 -34.18 -18.77
N ALA A 221 24.78 -34.59 -20.03
CA ALA A 221 25.89 -34.19 -20.91
C ALA A 221 25.97 -32.67 -21.19
N HIS A 222 24.87 -31.94 -20.98
CA HIS A 222 24.76 -30.49 -21.19
C HIS A 222 24.47 -29.71 -19.91
N ARG A 223 24.42 -30.37 -18.74
CA ARG A 223 24.18 -29.71 -17.45
C ARG A 223 25.18 -28.59 -17.16
N GLY A 224 26.44 -28.76 -17.58
CA GLY A 224 27.49 -27.74 -17.42
C GLY A 224 27.31 -26.48 -18.30
N ASP A 225 26.37 -26.50 -19.23
CA ASP A 225 26.02 -25.32 -20.05
C ASP A 225 24.85 -24.53 -19.42
N LEU A 226 24.18 -25.06 -18.39
CA LEU A 226 23.11 -24.40 -17.65
C LEU A 226 23.70 -23.36 -16.71
N ALA A 227 23.26 -22.10 -16.83
CA ALA A 227 23.57 -21.06 -15.86
C ALA A 227 23.06 -21.49 -14.48
N ILE A 228 23.83 -21.26 -13.43
CA ILE A 228 23.39 -21.51 -12.06
C ILE A 228 22.39 -20.42 -11.66
N GLY A 229 21.26 -20.83 -11.11
CA GLY A 229 20.26 -19.91 -10.57
C GLY A 229 20.63 -19.48 -9.15
N TYR A 230 20.44 -18.21 -8.82
CA TYR A 230 20.77 -17.66 -7.51
C TYR A 230 19.56 -16.97 -6.87
N SER A 231 19.50 -16.99 -5.54
CA SER A 231 18.78 -15.96 -4.78
C SER A 231 19.82 -14.98 -4.20
N TRP A 232 19.34 -13.84 -3.71
CA TRP A 232 20.17 -12.87 -3.00
C TRP A 232 19.65 -12.73 -1.58
N ALA A 233 20.46 -13.15 -0.62
CA ALA A 233 20.16 -13.07 0.81
C ALA A 233 21.48 -12.79 1.55
N ASP A 234 21.41 -12.05 2.66
CA ASP A 234 22.56 -11.80 3.54
C ASP A 234 23.79 -11.23 2.81
N GLY A 235 23.54 -10.32 1.85
CA GLY A 235 24.60 -9.67 1.06
C GLY A 235 25.36 -10.61 0.12
N ALA A 236 24.85 -11.81 -0.15
CA ALA A 236 25.52 -12.82 -0.95
C ALA A 236 24.62 -13.53 -1.98
N TYR A 237 25.26 -14.06 -3.02
CA TYR A 237 24.63 -14.94 -3.99
C TYR A 237 24.48 -16.34 -3.40
N VAL A 238 23.24 -16.78 -3.19
CA VAL A 238 22.93 -18.13 -2.70
C VAL A 238 22.50 -19.00 -3.87
N GLU A 239 23.34 -19.96 -4.23
CA GLU A 239 23.05 -20.94 -5.28
C GLU A 239 21.76 -21.71 -4.97
N GLN A 240 20.90 -21.83 -5.97
CA GLN A 240 19.64 -22.53 -5.87
C GLN A 240 19.74 -23.93 -6.48
N GLU A 241 19.16 -24.92 -5.77
CA GLU A 241 19.11 -26.29 -6.25
C GLU A 241 18.27 -26.43 -7.53
N TYR A 242 18.65 -27.39 -8.38
CA TYR A 242 17.86 -27.73 -9.55
C TYR A 242 16.60 -28.50 -9.15
N GLU A 243 15.43 -27.90 -9.36
CA GLU A 243 14.15 -28.56 -9.10
C GLU A 243 13.63 -29.35 -10.32
N TYR A 244 13.22 -30.59 -10.11
CA TYR A 244 12.45 -31.41 -11.04
C TYR A 244 10.95 -31.20 -10.81
N TYR A 245 10.24 -30.76 -11.84
CA TYR A 245 8.79 -30.53 -11.75
C TYR A 245 8.00 -31.73 -12.27
N ALA A 246 7.01 -32.18 -11.51
CA ALA A 246 6.05 -33.20 -11.96
C ALA A 246 5.14 -32.68 -13.09
N SER A 247 4.89 -31.37 -13.12
CA SER A 247 4.16 -30.64 -14.17
C SER A 247 5.05 -30.30 -15.38
N LEU A 248 5.79 -31.28 -15.89
CA LEU A 248 6.76 -31.14 -16.99
C LEU A 248 6.31 -30.17 -18.10
N PRO A 249 5.11 -30.32 -18.71
CA PRO A 249 4.71 -29.48 -19.84
C PRO A 249 4.48 -28.01 -19.51
N ALA A 250 4.32 -27.68 -18.24
CA ALA A 250 4.00 -26.34 -17.80
C ALA A 250 5.24 -25.57 -17.29
N SER A 251 6.39 -26.24 -17.13
CA SER A 251 7.49 -25.70 -16.34
C SER A 251 8.89 -26.07 -16.85
N SER A 252 9.11 -27.27 -17.36
CA SER A 252 10.45 -27.89 -17.39
C SER A 252 11.25 -27.70 -18.69
N ILE A 253 11.02 -26.65 -19.46
CA ILE A 253 11.86 -26.38 -20.65
C ILE A 253 13.09 -25.57 -20.25
N ASP A 254 14.25 -26.01 -20.74
CA ASP A 254 15.52 -25.30 -20.65
C ASP A 254 15.96 -24.91 -22.07
N SER A 255 16.41 -23.67 -22.25
CA SER A 255 16.67 -23.11 -23.59
C SER A 255 17.73 -22.00 -23.55
N THR A 256 18.17 -21.58 -24.73
CA THR A 256 19.00 -20.37 -24.94
C THR A 256 18.14 -19.23 -25.49
N VAL A 257 18.61 -17.98 -25.36
CA VAL A 257 17.86 -16.84 -25.90
C VAL A 257 17.77 -16.88 -27.43
N THR A 258 18.78 -17.43 -28.12
CA THR A 258 18.73 -17.59 -29.59
C THR A 258 17.74 -18.67 -30.02
N ASP A 259 17.63 -19.79 -29.31
CA ASP A 259 16.60 -20.79 -29.60
C ASP A 259 15.20 -20.24 -29.35
N MET A 260 15.01 -19.48 -28.28
CA MET A 260 13.76 -18.75 -28.07
C MET A 260 13.50 -17.72 -29.18
N ALA A 261 14.53 -17.05 -29.71
CA ALA A 261 14.39 -16.17 -30.86
C ALA A 261 13.91 -16.90 -32.13
N ARG A 262 14.39 -18.13 -32.38
CA ARG A 262 13.90 -18.99 -33.47
C ARG A 262 12.42 -19.32 -33.32
N LEU A 263 11.95 -19.55 -32.08
CA LEU A 263 10.54 -19.73 -31.77
C LEU A 263 9.74 -18.44 -32.02
N MET A 264 10.23 -17.29 -31.55
CA MET A 264 9.58 -15.99 -31.76
C MET A 264 9.38 -15.70 -33.25
N ILE A 265 10.43 -15.89 -34.06
CA ILE A 265 10.37 -15.75 -35.53
C ILE A 265 9.31 -16.69 -36.12
N ALA A 266 9.24 -17.93 -35.65
CA ALA A 266 8.23 -18.87 -36.15
C ALA A 266 6.81 -18.43 -35.81
N VAL A 267 6.55 -17.93 -34.60
CA VAL A 267 5.22 -17.48 -34.18
C VAL A 267 4.78 -16.25 -34.99
N LEU A 268 5.67 -15.28 -35.14
CA LEU A 268 5.41 -14.05 -35.89
C LEU A 268 5.26 -14.35 -37.40
N GLY A 269 6.16 -15.17 -37.95
CA GLY A 269 6.23 -15.63 -39.34
C GLY A 269 5.27 -16.77 -39.71
N ASP A 270 4.04 -16.72 -39.19
CA ASP A 270 2.94 -17.64 -39.53
C ASP A 270 3.28 -19.14 -39.41
N GLY A 271 3.94 -19.48 -38.32
CA GLY A 271 4.35 -20.85 -37.99
C GLY A 271 5.61 -21.30 -38.70
N SER A 272 6.38 -20.41 -39.32
CA SER A 272 7.62 -20.78 -40.03
C SER A 272 8.78 -19.86 -39.73
N ASN A 273 9.98 -20.44 -39.67
CA ASN A 273 11.25 -19.73 -39.62
C ASN A 273 12.19 -20.27 -40.71
N ALA A 274 13.46 -19.85 -40.70
CA ALA A 274 14.46 -20.28 -41.68
C ALA A 274 14.74 -21.80 -41.68
N HIS A 275 14.43 -22.52 -40.60
CA HIS A 275 14.69 -23.95 -40.46
C HIS A 275 13.51 -24.81 -40.92
N GLY A 276 12.27 -24.35 -40.71
CA GLY A 276 11.11 -25.15 -41.05
C GLY A 276 9.78 -24.50 -40.67
N ARG A 277 8.74 -25.33 -40.72
CA ARG A 277 7.35 -24.93 -40.44
C ARG A 277 6.77 -25.81 -39.33
N LEU A 278 6.29 -25.14 -38.29
CA LEU A 278 5.49 -25.73 -37.23
C LEU A 278 4.04 -25.92 -37.71
N TYR A 279 3.29 -24.87 -38.04
CA TYR A 279 1.89 -24.99 -38.46
C TYR A 279 1.58 -24.18 -39.73
N GLY A 280 0.43 -24.48 -40.34
CA GLY A 280 -0.06 -23.81 -41.54
C GLY A 280 -0.71 -22.44 -41.27
N PRO A 281 -1.02 -21.68 -42.35
CA PRO A 281 -1.63 -20.36 -42.25
C PRO A 281 -2.97 -20.32 -41.49
N ALA A 282 -3.77 -21.40 -41.57
CA ALA A 282 -5.06 -21.48 -40.88
C ALA A 282 -4.89 -21.48 -39.35
N ALA A 283 -3.92 -22.22 -38.82
CA ALA A 283 -3.56 -22.19 -37.41
C ALA A 283 -2.88 -20.86 -37.04
N ALA A 284 -2.02 -20.33 -37.90
CA ALA A 284 -1.32 -19.06 -37.67
C ALA A 284 -2.27 -17.87 -37.43
N ALA A 285 -3.37 -17.81 -38.20
CA ALA A 285 -4.41 -16.78 -38.03
C ALA A 285 -5.06 -16.81 -36.63
N ARG A 286 -5.04 -17.96 -35.95
CA ARG A 286 -5.63 -18.14 -34.61
C ARG A 286 -4.59 -18.00 -33.49
N VAL A 287 -3.38 -18.54 -33.66
CA VAL A 287 -2.30 -18.44 -32.65
C VAL A 287 -2.06 -17.00 -32.23
N LYS A 288 -2.12 -16.06 -33.19
CA LYS A 288 -1.88 -14.63 -32.95
C LYS A 288 -3.08 -13.87 -32.36
N GLN A 289 -4.18 -14.57 -32.06
CA GLN A 289 -5.44 -13.98 -31.61
C GLN A 289 -5.87 -14.56 -30.27
N PRO A 290 -6.48 -13.75 -29.38
CA PRO A 290 -7.11 -14.26 -28.18
C PRO A 290 -8.31 -15.12 -28.54
N GLN A 291 -8.40 -16.29 -27.89
CA GLN A 291 -9.48 -17.25 -28.09
C GLN A 291 -10.52 -17.15 -26.96
N PHE A 292 -10.12 -16.60 -25.81
CA PHE A 292 -11.02 -16.34 -24.70
C PHE A 292 -10.86 -14.91 -24.20
N ARG A 293 -11.99 -14.24 -23.96
CA ARG A 293 -12.08 -12.96 -23.26
C ARG A 293 -13.28 -13.00 -22.34
N VAL A 294 -13.11 -12.54 -21.11
CA VAL A 294 -14.26 -12.27 -20.23
C VAL A 294 -15.11 -11.14 -20.80
N HIS A 295 -14.46 -10.13 -21.38
CA HIS A 295 -15.09 -9.03 -22.07
C HIS A 295 -14.13 -8.45 -23.13
N PRO A 296 -14.60 -7.88 -24.26
CA PRO A 296 -13.73 -7.26 -25.27
C PRO A 296 -12.73 -6.22 -24.74
N GLU A 297 -13.09 -5.48 -23.68
CA GLU A 297 -12.22 -4.48 -23.03
C GLU A 297 -11.27 -5.07 -21.98
N ILE A 298 -11.35 -6.37 -21.71
CA ILE A 298 -10.41 -7.07 -20.84
C ILE A 298 -9.41 -7.82 -21.73
N PRO A 299 -8.09 -7.71 -21.46
CA PRO A 299 -7.09 -8.46 -22.21
C PRO A 299 -7.41 -9.97 -22.21
N GLY A 300 -7.28 -10.58 -23.38
CA GLY A 300 -7.69 -11.96 -23.60
C GLY A 300 -6.60 -13.00 -23.34
N PHE A 301 -7.00 -14.26 -23.42
CA PHE A 301 -6.11 -15.43 -23.42
C PHE A 301 -6.05 -16.02 -24.82
N ALA A 302 -4.85 -16.08 -25.39
CA ALA A 302 -4.53 -16.84 -26.60
C ALA A 302 -3.99 -18.22 -26.20
N TRP A 303 -3.67 -19.07 -27.19
CA TRP A 303 -3.18 -20.42 -26.91
C TRP A 303 -1.81 -20.42 -26.24
N GLY A 304 -1.79 -20.54 -24.90
CA GLY A 304 -0.58 -20.49 -24.09
C GLY A 304 0.06 -19.10 -23.97
N PHE A 305 -0.64 -18.03 -24.33
CA PHE A 305 -0.21 -16.64 -24.17
C PHE A 305 -1.35 -15.81 -23.59
N TRP A 306 -1.05 -14.68 -22.95
CA TRP A 306 -2.05 -13.65 -22.67
C TRP A 306 -1.78 -12.40 -23.49
N GLU A 307 -2.85 -11.68 -23.77
CA GLU A 307 -2.79 -10.40 -24.43
C GLU A 307 -2.42 -9.30 -23.42
N ALA A 308 -1.66 -8.33 -23.90
CA ALA A 308 -1.42 -7.08 -23.21
C ALA A 308 -1.38 -5.93 -24.23
N PHE A 309 -1.37 -4.71 -23.71
CA PHE A 309 -1.23 -3.49 -24.52
C PHE A 309 -0.12 -2.61 -23.96
N ARG A 310 0.73 -2.09 -24.85
CA ARG A 310 1.81 -1.16 -24.49
C ARG A 310 1.99 -0.13 -25.61
N TYR A 311 2.04 1.15 -25.29
CA TYR A 311 2.10 2.25 -26.28
C TYR A 311 1.00 2.20 -27.36
N GLY A 312 -0.21 1.76 -26.98
CA GLY A 312 -1.32 1.55 -27.92
C GLY A 312 -1.14 0.35 -28.85
N ARG A 313 -0.07 -0.43 -28.70
CA ARG A 313 0.20 -1.65 -29.45
C ARG A 313 -0.24 -2.88 -28.68
N ARG A 314 -0.83 -3.82 -29.40
CA ARG A 314 -1.21 -5.13 -28.88
C ARG A 314 0.02 -6.02 -28.87
N LEU A 315 0.21 -6.74 -27.78
CA LEU A 315 1.26 -7.75 -27.67
C LEU A 315 0.71 -9.04 -27.06
N MET A 316 1.31 -10.17 -27.43
CA MET A 316 1.14 -11.46 -26.78
C MET A 316 2.35 -11.71 -25.90
N THR A 317 2.12 -12.10 -24.66
CA THR A 317 3.22 -12.27 -23.69
C THR A 317 3.00 -13.48 -22.80
N HIS A 318 4.12 -13.97 -22.26
CA HIS A 318 4.13 -14.96 -21.20
C HIS A 318 5.39 -14.77 -20.34
N GLY A 319 5.22 -14.65 -19.02
CA GLY A 319 6.33 -14.59 -18.05
C GLY A 319 6.65 -15.98 -17.47
N GLY A 320 7.87 -16.17 -16.97
CA GLY A 320 8.29 -17.40 -16.33
C GLY A 320 9.18 -17.14 -15.12
N THR A 321 8.80 -17.70 -13.97
CA THR A 321 9.62 -17.69 -12.76
C THR A 321 9.82 -19.12 -12.28
N MET A 322 11.03 -19.41 -11.83
CA MET A 322 11.44 -20.63 -11.15
C MET A 322 12.43 -20.27 -10.06
N ARG A 323 12.68 -21.20 -9.13
CA ARG A 323 13.77 -21.07 -8.17
C ARG A 323 15.07 -20.76 -8.90
N GLY A 324 15.67 -19.61 -8.60
CA GLY A 324 16.89 -19.08 -9.23
C GLY A 324 16.77 -18.55 -10.67
N TYR A 325 15.60 -18.49 -11.30
CA TYR A 325 15.46 -17.97 -12.67
C TYR A 325 14.19 -17.14 -12.88
N SER A 326 14.29 -16.10 -13.71
CA SER A 326 13.14 -15.34 -14.18
C SER A 326 13.29 -15.01 -15.67
N CYS A 327 12.17 -14.92 -16.40
CA CYS A 327 12.16 -14.54 -17.80
C CYS A 327 10.82 -13.92 -18.23
N ASP A 328 10.87 -13.20 -19.34
CA ASP A 328 9.70 -12.58 -19.97
C ASP A 328 9.79 -12.69 -21.50
N LEU A 329 8.69 -13.11 -22.11
CA LEU A 329 8.52 -13.23 -23.55
C LEU A 329 7.44 -12.24 -24.00
N GLN A 330 7.77 -11.39 -24.98
CA GLN A 330 6.84 -10.43 -25.59
C GLN A 330 6.90 -10.51 -27.11
N LEU A 331 5.73 -10.60 -27.74
CA LEU A 331 5.57 -10.63 -29.19
C LEU A 331 4.57 -9.54 -29.59
N TYR A 332 4.94 -8.68 -30.53
CA TYR A 332 4.13 -7.62 -31.12
C TYR A 332 3.75 -8.07 -32.53
N PRO A 333 2.64 -8.80 -32.71
CA PRO A 333 2.37 -9.49 -33.97
C PRO A 333 2.06 -8.53 -35.11
N ASP A 334 1.58 -7.32 -34.76
CA ASP A 334 1.18 -6.29 -35.70
C ASP A 334 2.39 -5.46 -36.18
N ASP A 335 3.54 -5.60 -35.50
CA ASP A 335 4.80 -4.89 -35.79
C ASP A 335 5.96 -5.85 -36.16
N ASP A 336 5.68 -7.15 -36.29
CA ASP A 336 6.66 -8.23 -36.53
C ASP A 336 7.89 -8.19 -35.59
N LEU A 337 7.66 -7.79 -34.34
CA LEU A 337 8.71 -7.57 -33.32
C LEU A 337 8.56 -8.58 -32.17
N GLY A 338 9.67 -9.12 -31.68
CA GLY A 338 9.70 -9.98 -30.50
C GLY A 338 10.89 -9.71 -29.60
N VAL A 339 10.68 -9.81 -28.28
CA VAL A 339 11.69 -9.62 -27.25
C VAL A 339 11.59 -10.76 -26.24
N PHE A 340 12.73 -11.38 -25.94
CA PHE A 340 12.85 -12.38 -24.89
C PHE A 340 14.03 -12.03 -23.97
N VAL A 341 13.76 -11.90 -22.67
CA VAL A 341 14.76 -11.60 -21.64
C VAL A 341 14.72 -12.69 -20.58
N ILE A 342 15.89 -13.14 -20.12
CA ILE A 342 16.02 -14.16 -19.08
C ILE A 342 17.19 -13.82 -18.14
N ALA A 343 17.05 -14.15 -16.86
CA ALA A 343 18.03 -13.88 -15.83
C ALA A 343 18.15 -15.05 -14.84
N SER A 344 19.35 -15.29 -14.32
CA SER A 344 19.64 -16.32 -13.31
C SER A 344 19.46 -15.83 -11.87
N ARG A 345 18.31 -15.16 -11.61
CA ARG A 345 17.86 -14.78 -10.26
C ARG A 345 16.34 -14.91 -10.10
N ASP A 346 15.89 -15.38 -8.94
CA ASP A 346 14.48 -15.39 -8.53
C ASP A 346 14.06 -14.13 -7.74
N SER A 347 12.77 -13.76 -7.82
CA SER A 347 12.10 -12.89 -6.84
C SER A 347 10.57 -12.91 -7.03
N GLU A 348 9.82 -12.45 -6.02
CA GLU A 348 8.34 -12.30 -6.07
C GLU A 348 7.83 -11.30 -7.14
N THR A 349 8.70 -10.42 -7.65
CA THR A 349 8.42 -9.48 -8.75
C THR A 349 9.42 -9.55 -9.90
N GLY A 350 10.15 -10.67 -10.02
CA GLY A 350 11.10 -11.07 -11.07
C GLY A 350 12.11 -10.02 -11.56
N PRO A 351 13.43 -10.17 -11.33
CA PRO A 351 14.45 -9.29 -11.91
C PRO A 351 14.40 -9.25 -13.45
N ALA A 352 14.12 -10.38 -14.11
CA ALA A 352 13.93 -10.40 -15.56
C ALA A 352 12.66 -9.66 -16.02
N THR A 353 11.59 -9.66 -15.23
CA THR A 353 10.36 -8.90 -15.53
C THR A 353 10.60 -7.40 -15.42
N ARG A 354 11.39 -6.95 -14.43
CA ARG A 354 11.82 -5.54 -14.34
C ARG A 354 12.76 -5.16 -15.48
N LEU A 355 13.76 -6.00 -15.76
CA LEU A 355 14.66 -5.83 -16.90
C LEU A 355 13.88 -5.75 -18.22
N ALA A 356 13.01 -6.72 -18.51
CA ALA A 356 12.16 -6.74 -19.70
C ALA A 356 11.18 -5.55 -19.72
N GLY A 357 10.62 -5.18 -18.57
CA GLY A 357 9.76 -4.01 -18.40
C GLY A 357 10.47 -2.74 -18.86
N MET A 358 11.64 -2.45 -18.30
CA MET A 358 12.47 -1.29 -18.62
C MET A 358 12.99 -1.34 -20.06
N VAL A 359 13.49 -2.49 -20.51
CA VAL A 359 13.97 -2.67 -21.88
C VAL A 359 12.84 -2.41 -22.88
N CYS A 360 11.66 -3.00 -22.68
CA CYS A 360 10.53 -2.80 -23.59
C CYS A 360 9.92 -1.39 -23.48
N GLU A 361 10.00 -0.71 -22.33
CA GLU A 361 9.64 0.70 -22.18
C GLU A 361 10.55 1.57 -23.07
N ARG A 362 11.87 1.43 -22.86
CA ARG A 362 12.91 2.16 -23.58
C ARG A 362 12.94 1.86 -25.08
N LEU A 363 12.73 0.60 -25.46
CA LEU A 363 12.59 0.19 -26.86
C LEU A 363 11.30 0.73 -27.48
N GLY A 364 10.21 0.78 -26.72
CA GLY A 364 8.95 1.38 -27.17
C GLY A 364 9.08 2.87 -27.45
N GLU A 365 9.75 3.64 -26.57
CA GLU A 365 10.08 5.06 -26.82
C GLU A 365 10.87 5.24 -28.12
N ARG A 366 11.78 4.31 -28.41
CA ARG A 366 12.65 4.35 -29.59
C ARG A 366 11.94 3.94 -30.87
N TRP A 367 11.12 2.89 -30.86
CA TRP A 367 10.47 2.33 -32.06
C TRP A 367 9.10 2.93 -32.36
N PHE A 368 8.39 3.42 -31.33
CA PHE A 368 7.07 4.02 -31.45
C PHE A 368 7.07 5.47 -30.92
N PRO A 369 7.97 6.36 -31.41
CA PRO A 369 8.09 7.70 -30.89
C PRO A 369 6.79 8.49 -31.06
N GLY A 370 6.36 9.16 -29.99
CA GLY A 370 5.13 9.97 -29.98
C GLY A 370 3.83 9.16 -29.88
N GLN A 371 3.88 7.82 -29.80
CA GLN A 371 2.72 7.02 -29.46
C GLN A 371 2.64 6.82 -27.95
N THR A 372 1.67 7.45 -27.31
CA THR A 372 1.29 7.16 -25.92
C THR A 372 0.18 6.13 -25.90
N GLN A 373 0.01 5.44 -24.76
CA GLN A 373 -1.22 4.69 -24.55
C GLN A 373 -2.41 5.66 -24.68
N PRO A 374 -3.47 5.30 -25.43
CA PRO A 374 -4.64 6.17 -25.56
C PRO A 374 -5.16 6.54 -24.18
N ASP A 375 -5.51 7.82 -24.00
CA ASP A 375 -6.12 8.24 -22.75
C ASP A 375 -7.38 7.41 -22.48
N PRO A 376 -7.53 6.88 -21.25
CA PRO A 376 -8.72 6.11 -20.91
C PRO A 376 -9.95 7.00 -21.06
N VAL A 377 -11.04 6.43 -21.58
CA VAL A 377 -12.30 7.15 -21.79
C VAL A 377 -13.14 7.01 -20.53
N PRO A 378 -13.43 8.10 -19.78
CA PRO A 378 -14.28 8.05 -18.61
C PRO A 378 -15.68 7.50 -18.96
N PRO A 379 -16.32 6.77 -18.04
CA PRO A 379 -17.69 6.31 -18.24
C PRO A 379 -18.66 7.49 -18.32
N GLY A 380 -19.69 7.37 -19.16
CA GLY A 380 -20.84 8.28 -19.17
C GLY A 380 -21.75 8.06 -17.94
N ASP A 381 -23.00 8.50 -18.04
CA ASP A 381 -23.98 8.21 -16.98
C ASP A 381 -24.12 6.69 -16.77
N PRO A 382 -24.10 6.21 -15.51
CA PRO A 382 -24.13 4.79 -15.24
C PRO A 382 -25.47 4.20 -15.67
N LEU A 383 -25.43 3.01 -16.26
CA LEU A 383 -26.63 2.24 -16.55
C LEU A 383 -27.39 1.98 -15.24
N PRO A 384 -28.71 2.20 -15.18
CA PRO A 384 -29.49 2.07 -13.95
C PRO A 384 -29.77 0.59 -13.60
N ILE A 385 -28.72 -0.17 -13.33
CA ILE A 385 -28.77 -1.58 -12.95
C ILE A 385 -28.67 -1.74 -11.43
N ASP A 386 -29.23 -2.84 -10.91
CA ASP A 386 -29.09 -3.20 -9.50
C ASP A 386 -27.65 -3.63 -9.20
N THR A 387 -26.93 -2.80 -8.43
CA THR A 387 -25.54 -3.05 -8.06
C THR A 387 -25.39 -3.90 -6.81
N ALA A 388 -26.47 -4.16 -6.06
CA ALA A 388 -26.42 -4.95 -4.82
C ALA A 388 -25.85 -6.35 -5.06
N ARG A 389 -26.21 -6.98 -6.19
CA ARG A 389 -25.70 -8.32 -6.55
C ARG A 389 -24.20 -8.38 -6.85
N PHE A 390 -23.55 -7.25 -7.13
CA PHE A 390 -22.10 -7.16 -7.36
C PHE A 390 -21.32 -6.74 -6.11
N ALA A 391 -21.99 -6.16 -5.10
CA ALA A 391 -21.37 -5.86 -3.82
C ALA A 391 -20.92 -7.15 -3.11
N GLY A 392 -19.86 -7.04 -2.32
CA GLY A 392 -19.27 -8.16 -1.58
C GLY A 392 -17.75 -8.20 -1.64
N ARG A 393 -17.19 -9.28 -1.10
CA ARG A 393 -15.75 -9.55 -1.08
C ARG A 393 -15.36 -10.48 -2.22
N TYR A 394 -14.21 -10.22 -2.83
CA TYR A 394 -13.66 -11.04 -3.91
C TYR A 394 -12.27 -11.54 -3.53
N ALA A 395 -11.97 -12.82 -3.75
CA ALA A 395 -10.65 -13.42 -3.54
C ALA A 395 -9.99 -13.68 -4.89
N GLY A 396 -8.70 -13.30 -5.07
CA GLY A 396 -7.95 -13.69 -6.27
C GLY A 396 -7.97 -15.21 -6.44
N ASN A 397 -8.18 -15.74 -7.65
CA ASN A 397 -8.46 -17.18 -7.83
C ASN A 397 -7.21 -18.09 -7.93
N LEU A 398 -6.04 -17.55 -7.61
CA LEU A 398 -4.72 -18.20 -7.65
C LEU A 398 -4.35 -18.94 -6.35
N TYR A 399 -5.28 -19.61 -5.68
CA TYR A 399 -5.00 -20.38 -4.45
C TYR A 399 -5.64 -21.77 -4.48
N CYS A 400 -5.11 -22.68 -3.66
CA CYS A 400 -5.62 -24.04 -3.52
C CYS A 400 -6.90 -24.07 -2.68
N HIS A 401 -8.00 -24.57 -3.25
CA HIS A 401 -9.31 -24.65 -2.56
C HIS A 401 -9.43 -25.90 -1.69
N THR A 402 -8.60 -26.91 -1.98
CA THR A 402 -8.76 -28.25 -1.39
C THR A 402 -7.54 -28.75 -0.62
N CYS A 403 -6.60 -27.85 -0.29
CA CYS A 403 -5.42 -28.14 0.53
C CYS A 403 -5.72 -27.90 2.02
N GLU A 404 -5.47 -28.89 2.87
CA GLU A 404 -5.56 -28.77 4.33
C GLU A 404 -4.22 -28.33 4.94
N GLY A 405 -4.23 -27.34 5.84
CA GLY A 405 -3.22 -27.21 6.91
C GLY A 405 -1.97 -26.37 6.66
N ASP A 406 -1.55 -26.07 5.42
CA ASP A 406 -0.18 -25.60 5.18
C ASP A 406 -0.10 -24.27 4.40
N GLY A 407 0.13 -23.17 5.13
CA GLY A 407 1.13 -22.14 4.79
C GLY A 407 0.97 -21.21 3.57
N TRP A 408 -0.02 -21.36 2.69
CA TRP A 408 -0.27 -20.31 1.68
C TRP A 408 -1.19 -19.25 2.28
N PRO A 409 -0.77 -17.97 2.37
CA PRO A 409 -1.59 -16.94 3.00
C PRO A 409 -2.94 -16.85 2.27
N PRO A 410 -4.06 -16.65 2.99
CA PRO A 410 -5.29 -16.18 2.33
C PRO A 410 -4.92 -14.93 1.54
N PRO A 411 -5.53 -14.68 0.36
CA PRO A 411 -5.11 -13.57 -0.50
C PRO A 411 -5.03 -12.28 0.31
N ASP A 412 -3.82 -11.72 0.44
CA ASP A 412 -3.55 -10.48 1.19
C ASP A 412 -4.36 -9.29 0.65
N TYR A 413 -4.89 -9.44 -0.57
CA TYR A 413 -5.78 -8.49 -1.22
C TYR A 413 -7.15 -9.12 -1.50
N VAL A 414 -8.13 -8.76 -0.69
CA VAL A 414 -9.55 -9.08 -0.89
C VAL A 414 -10.30 -7.79 -1.28
N PRO A 415 -10.47 -7.49 -2.58
CA PRO A 415 -11.32 -6.38 -3.01
C PRO A 415 -12.69 -6.47 -2.35
N THR A 416 -13.12 -5.36 -1.76
CA THR A 416 -14.46 -5.22 -1.19
C THR A 416 -15.18 -4.12 -1.95
N PHE A 417 -16.38 -4.45 -2.44
CA PHE A 417 -17.23 -3.52 -3.16
C PHE A 417 -18.55 -3.31 -2.43
N GLU A 418 -19.01 -2.08 -2.42
CA GLU A 418 -20.28 -1.65 -1.85
C GLU A 418 -21.14 -1.05 -2.95
N ALA A 419 -22.43 -1.39 -2.94
CA ALA A 419 -23.43 -0.74 -3.78
C ALA A 419 -23.75 0.64 -3.19
N VAL A 420 -23.56 1.70 -3.98
CA VAL A 420 -23.82 3.09 -3.53
C VAL A 420 -24.95 3.77 -4.31
N GLY A 421 -25.53 3.07 -5.28
CA GLY A 421 -26.69 3.51 -6.07
C GLY A 421 -26.85 2.69 -7.36
N PRO A 422 -27.94 2.91 -8.12
CA PRO A 422 -28.15 2.23 -9.40
C PRO A 422 -26.96 2.46 -10.33
N GLY A 423 -26.37 1.36 -10.81
CA GLY A 423 -25.21 1.39 -11.69
C GLY A 423 -23.89 1.84 -11.09
N VAL A 424 -23.79 2.05 -9.77
CA VAL A 424 -22.53 2.49 -9.13
C VAL A 424 -22.09 1.55 -8.01
N LEU A 425 -20.85 1.06 -8.13
CA LEU A 425 -20.11 0.35 -7.10
C LEU A 425 -19.03 1.25 -6.50
N ARG A 426 -18.67 1.01 -5.23
CA ARG A 426 -17.59 1.71 -4.52
C ARG A 426 -16.63 0.68 -3.94
N SER A 427 -15.34 0.88 -4.17
CA SER A 427 -14.25 0.27 -3.40
C SER A 427 -13.68 1.31 -2.42
N PRO A 428 -12.80 0.95 -1.47
CA PRO A 428 -12.19 1.91 -0.54
C PRO A 428 -11.47 3.08 -1.22
N THR A 429 -11.01 2.90 -2.46
CA THR A 429 -10.17 3.87 -3.16
C THR A 429 -10.81 4.47 -4.42
N ARG A 430 -11.89 3.88 -4.97
CA ARG A 430 -12.46 4.25 -6.29
C ARG A 430 -13.95 3.98 -6.38
N ARG A 431 -14.64 4.67 -7.30
CA ARG A 431 -16.01 4.34 -7.72
C ARG A 431 -15.99 3.70 -9.10
N TYR A 432 -16.93 2.81 -9.34
CA TYR A 432 -17.06 2.10 -10.61
C TYR A 432 -18.47 2.28 -11.13
N TYR A 433 -18.59 2.71 -12.39
CA TYR A 433 -19.82 3.04 -13.07
C TYR A 433 -20.14 1.96 -14.09
N ALA A 434 -21.35 1.40 -14.02
CA ALA A 434 -21.85 0.41 -14.95
C ALA A 434 -21.98 1.05 -16.35
N VAL A 435 -21.19 0.57 -17.29
CA VAL A 435 -21.28 0.97 -18.70
C VAL A 435 -21.96 -0.10 -19.55
N GLU A 436 -21.92 -1.35 -19.08
CA GLU A 436 -22.72 -2.48 -19.56
C GLU A 436 -23.24 -3.29 -18.36
N PRO A 437 -24.21 -4.20 -18.52
CA PRO A 437 -24.78 -4.95 -17.40
C PRO A 437 -23.77 -5.70 -16.53
N LEU A 438 -22.62 -6.11 -17.08
CA LEU A 438 -21.55 -6.81 -16.37
C LEU A 438 -20.20 -6.08 -16.49
N LEU A 439 -20.17 -4.85 -17.01
CA LEU A 439 -18.95 -4.08 -17.22
C LEU A 439 -19.03 -2.76 -16.48
N PHE A 440 -18.02 -2.51 -15.65
CA PHE A 440 -17.88 -1.29 -14.90
C PHE A 440 -16.54 -0.64 -15.19
N LYS A 441 -16.51 0.69 -15.23
CA LYS A 441 -15.29 1.47 -15.37
C LYS A 441 -15.16 2.44 -14.20
N ASP A 442 -13.94 2.67 -13.74
CA ASP A 442 -13.70 3.69 -12.73
C ASP A 442 -13.95 5.10 -13.28
N GLU A 443 -13.93 6.11 -12.43
CA GLU A 443 -14.12 7.51 -12.82
C GLU A 443 -13.18 7.98 -13.95
N THR A 444 -12.01 7.37 -14.11
CA THR A 444 -11.05 7.73 -15.16
C THR A 444 -11.21 6.90 -16.44
N GLY A 445 -11.95 5.80 -16.40
CA GLY A 445 -11.99 4.80 -17.47
C GLY A 445 -10.76 3.89 -17.54
N ARG A 446 -9.78 4.09 -16.65
CA ARG A 446 -8.49 3.39 -16.65
C ARG A 446 -8.59 1.99 -16.06
N PHE A 447 -9.44 1.82 -15.05
CA PHE A 447 -9.66 0.53 -14.39
C PHE A 447 -11.03 0.00 -14.78
N ILE A 448 -11.02 -1.15 -15.45
CA ILE A 448 -12.22 -1.79 -15.98
C ILE A 448 -12.44 -3.08 -15.20
N LEU A 449 -13.66 -3.29 -14.70
CA LEU A 449 -14.12 -4.51 -14.05
C LEU A 449 -15.15 -5.19 -14.94
N ALA A 450 -14.88 -6.43 -15.34
CA ALA A 450 -15.85 -7.28 -16.02
C ALA A 450 -16.26 -8.42 -15.09
N PHE A 451 -17.56 -8.55 -14.83
CA PHE A 451 -18.11 -9.60 -13.99
C PHE A 451 -18.61 -10.77 -14.83
N THR A 452 -18.59 -11.97 -14.26
CA THR A 452 -19.23 -13.15 -14.86
C THR A 452 -20.32 -13.71 -13.96
N GLU A 453 -21.32 -14.30 -14.58
CA GLU A 453 -22.42 -14.97 -13.90
C GLU A 453 -22.29 -16.49 -13.93
N ASP A 454 -22.80 -17.15 -12.90
CA ASP A 454 -23.05 -18.59 -12.91
C ASP A 454 -24.27 -18.94 -13.79
N ALA A 455 -24.70 -20.21 -13.79
CA ALA A 455 -25.85 -20.63 -14.59
C ALA A 455 -27.20 -20.14 -14.03
N GLN A 456 -27.21 -19.61 -12.81
CA GLN A 456 -28.36 -19.12 -12.07
C GLN A 456 -28.47 -17.59 -12.12
N GLY A 457 -27.49 -16.91 -12.73
CA GLY A 457 -27.45 -15.44 -12.85
C GLY A 457 -26.82 -14.73 -11.65
N HIS A 458 -26.16 -15.45 -10.74
CA HIS A 458 -25.40 -14.84 -9.65
C HIS A 458 -24.00 -14.46 -10.10
N ILE A 459 -23.47 -13.36 -9.56
CA ILE A 459 -22.10 -12.92 -9.82
C ILE A 459 -21.11 -13.93 -9.21
N ALA A 460 -20.36 -14.60 -10.08
CA ALA A 460 -19.43 -15.66 -9.72
C ALA A 460 -17.99 -15.15 -9.62
N SER A 461 -17.57 -14.27 -10.53
CA SER A 461 -16.21 -13.71 -10.54
C SER A 461 -16.15 -12.32 -11.15
N MET A 462 -15.00 -11.68 -10.97
CA MET A 462 -14.67 -10.34 -11.45
C MET A 462 -13.28 -10.39 -12.06
N SER A 463 -13.11 -9.84 -13.26
CA SER A 463 -11.81 -9.69 -13.93
C SER A 463 -11.49 -8.22 -14.16
N PHE A 464 -10.21 -7.86 -14.12
CA PHE A 464 -9.74 -6.48 -14.33
C PHE A 464 -8.73 -6.35 -15.47
N ASN A 465 -8.64 -5.16 -16.08
CA ASN A 465 -7.83 -4.89 -17.27
C ASN A 465 -6.31 -4.78 -17.04
N LEU A 466 -5.77 -5.50 -16.04
CA LEU A 466 -4.33 -5.67 -15.88
C LEU A 466 -3.86 -6.91 -16.63
N ALA A 467 -2.73 -6.78 -17.33
CA ALA A 467 -2.10 -7.87 -18.08
C ALA A 467 -1.38 -8.83 -17.12
N SER A 468 -2.16 -9.65 -16.41
CA SER A 468 -1.64 -10.66 -15.47
C SER A 468 -2.51 -11.90 -15.50
N PRO A 469 -1.92 -13.11 -15.38
CA PRO A 469 -2.68 -14.35 -15.23
C PRO A 469 -3.51 -14.44 -13.94
N GLY A 470 -3.28 -13.53 -12.97
CA GLY A 470 -4.04 -13.41 -11.73
C GLY A 470 -5.09 -12.30 -11.74
N ASN A 471 -5.52 -11.85 -12.92
CA ASN A 471 -6.44 -10.72 -13.05
C ASN A 471 -7.92 -11.04 -12.79
N THR A 472 -8.22 -12.26 -12.31
CA THR A 472 -9.57 -12.70 -11.99
C THR A 472 -9.69 -13.06 -10.51
N SER A 473 -10.72 -12.52 -9.87
CA SER A 473 -11.11 -12.80 -8.49
C SER A 473 -12.49 -13.43 -8.44
N GLU A 474 -12.67 -14.42 -7.59
CA GLU A 474 -13.96 -15.03 -7.31
C GLU A 474 -14.72 -14.28 -6.23
N LYS A 475 -16.03 -14.17 -6.41
CA LYS A 475 -16.88 -13.66 -5.35
C LYS A 475 -16.88 -14.66 -4.20
N ILE A 476 -16.43 -14.24 -3.02
CA ILE A 476 -16.40 -15.10 -1.85
C ILE A 476 -17.84 -15.32 -1.40
N GLY A 477 -18.26 -16.58 -1.43
CA GLY A 477 -19.65 -16.97 -1.21
C GLY A 477 -20.15 -16.64 0.19
N GLU A 478 -21.11 -15.73 0.24
CA GLU A 478 -22.26 -15.68 1.17
C GLU A 478 -23.24 -16.84 0.92
N GLN A 479 -22.83 -17.83 0.12
CA GLN A 479 -23.59 -19.02 -0.28
C GLN A 479 -24.00 -19.86 0.93
N LEU A 480 -23.14 -19.92 1.96
CA LEU A 480 -23.48 -20.50 3.26
C LEU A 480 -24.63 -19.73 3.95
N MET A 481 -24.69 -18.39 3.81
CA MET A 481 -25.76 -17.56 4.40
C MET A 481 -27.07 -17.68 3.64
N ILE A 482 -27.04 -17.86 2.31
CA ILE A 482 -28.22 -18.17 1.48
C ILE A 482 -28.75 -19.57 1.81
N GLU A 483 -27.87 -20.55 2.02
CA GLU A 483 -28.25 -21.91 2.45
C GLU A 483 -28.79 -21.94 3.90
N VAL A 484 -28.31 -21.06 4.79
CA VAL A 484 -28.65 -21.03 6.22
C VAL A 484 -29.83 -20.11 6.57
N LEU A 485 -29.95 -18.94 5.93
CA LEU A 485 -30.94 -17.90 6.23
C LEU A 485 -31.99 -17.69 5.12
N GLY A 486 -31.82 -18.35 3.98
CA GLY A 486 -32.71 -18.24 2.83
C GLY A 486 -32.39 -17.07 1.90
N PRO A 487 -33.13 -16.93 0.79
CA PRO A 487 -32.83 -15.97 -0.29
C PRO A 487 -32.93 -14.50 0.13
N ASP A 488 -33.65 -14.19 1.21
CA ASP A 488 -33.89 -12.81 1.70
C ASP A 488 -32.89 -12.40 2.81
N TRP A 489 -31.74 -13.08 2.92
CA TRP A 489 -30.77 -12.88 4.02
C TRP A 489 -30.28 -11.43 4.13
N SER A 490 -30.16 -10.70 3.02
CA SER A 490 -29.75 -9.29 3.00
C SER A 490 -30.79 -8.39 3.66
N GLU A 491 -32.08 -8.71 3.52
CA GLU A 491 -33.19 -8.01 4.16
C GLU A 491 -33.24 -8.30 5.67
N GLN A 492 -32.98 -9.55 6.06
CA GLN A 492 -32.91 -9.97 7.46
C GLN A 492 -31.68 -9.39 8.18
N ALA A 493 -30.52 -9.34 7.53
CA ALA A 493 -29.32 -8.67 8.04
C ALA A 493 -29.51 -7.14 8.13
N SER A 494 -30.15 -6.53 7.13
CA SER A 494 -30.52 -5.10 7.15
C SER A 494 -31.58 -4.78 8.20
N SER A 495 -32.43 -5.73 8.57
CA SER A 495 -33.38 -5.60 9.69
C SER A 495 -32.65 -5.57 11.05
N LEU A 496 -31.58 -6.36 11.19
CA LEU A 496 -30.71 -6.39 12.37
C LEU A 496 -29.84 -5.13 12.47
N VAL A 497 -29.21 -4.70 11.37
CA VAL A 497 -28.40 -3.47 11.31
C VAL A 497 -29.28 -2.22 11.40
N GLY A 498 -30.49 -2.27 10.83
CA GLY A 498 -31.50 -1.21 10.95
C GLY A 498 -32.11 -1.14 12.35
N PHE A 499 -32.27 -2.27 13.06
CA PHE A 499 -32.61 -2.29 14.48
C PHE A 499 -31.48 -1.68 15.32
N TYR A 500 -30.23 -2.05 15.03
CA TYR A 500 -29.02 -1.49 15.63
C TYR A 500 -28.92 0.04 15.46
N HIS A 501 -29.09 0.57 14.25
CA HIS A 501 -29.06 2.02 14.00
C HIS A 501 -30.23 2.77 14.64
N ARG A 502 -31.46 2.21 14.59
CA ARG A 502 -32.64 2.86 15.18
C ARG A 502 -32.62 2.89 16.71
N VAL A 503 -31.97 1.92 17.36
CA VAL A 503 -31.74 1.93 18.81
C VAL A 503 -30.68 2.98 19.15
N HIS A 504 -29.59 3.05 18.38
CA HIS A 504 -28.48 3.95 18.68
C HIS A 504 -28.77 5.44 18.41
N GLU A 505 -29.43 5.77 17.28
CA GLU A 505 -29.80 7.15 16.94
C GLU A 505 -30.82 7.74 17.91
N ARG A 506 -31.76 6.91 18.40
CA ARG A 506 -32.79 7.35 19.36
C ARG A 506 -32.28 7.44 20.79
N TRP A 507 -31.21 6.73 21.12
CA TRP A 507 -30.48 6.88 22.38
C TRP A 507 -29.75 8.23 22.43
N ALA A 508 -29.15 8.65 21.32
CA ALA A 508 -28.52 9.96 21.19
C ALA A 508 -29.53 11.12 21.22
N GLU A 509 -30.70 10.97 20.58
CA GLU A 509 -31.78 11.97 20.68
C GLU A 509 -32.39 12.05 22.09
N ALA A 510 -32.56 10.93 22.79
CA ALA A 510 -33.06 10.93 24.17
C ALA A 510 -32.07 11.59 25.15
N ALA A 511 -30.77 11.32 25.01
CA ALA A 511 -29.72 11.94 25.82
C ALA A 511 -29.57 13.45 25.54
N ALA A 512 -29.75 13.88 24.28
CA ALA A 512 -29.75 15.29 23.91
C ALA A 512 -30.99 16.04 24.43
N ILE A 513 -32.16 15.38 24.49
CA ILE A 513 -33.39 15.94 25.07
C ILE A 513 -33.29 16.01 26.61
N ASP A 514 -32.70 15.01 27.27
CA ASP A 514 -32.43 15.04 28.71
C ASP A 514 -31.44 16.14 29.10
N ALA A 515 -30.36 16.32 28.33
CA ALA A 515 -29.41 17.41 28.53
C ALA A 515 -30.05 18.80 28.32
N ALA A 516 -30.95 18.94 27.33
CA ALA A 516 -31.64 20.19 27.04
C ALA A 516 -32.77 20.54 28.04
N LEU A 517 -33.33 19.54 28.74
CA LEU A 517 -34.38 19.73 29.75
C LEU A 517 -33.81 19.86 31.17
N ALA A 518 -32.67 19.25 31.46
CA ALA A 518 -31.95 19.40 32.74
C ALA A 518 -31.51 20.85 32.99
N ASP A 519 -31.20 21.61 31.94
CA ASP A 519 -30.79 23.02 32.03
C ASP A 519 -31.96 24.00 32.29
N ARG A 520 -33.22 23.54 32.29
CA ARG A 520 -34.40 24.43 32.39
C ARG A 520 -35.45 24.06 33.44
N ALA A 521 -35.24 23.04 34.26
CA ALA A 521 -36.22 22.61 35.25
C ALA A 521 -35.76 22.91 36.69
N ASP A 522 -36.60 23.65 37.43
CA ASP A 522 -36.47 23.85 38.88
C ASP A 522 -36.80 22.52 39.60
N PRO A 523 -36.00 22.04 40.57
CA PRO A 523 -36.19 20.73 41.17
C PRO A 523 -37.51 20.66 41.94
N GLY A 524 -38.45 19.84 41.46
CA GLY A 524 -39.69 19.49 42.19
C GLY A 524 -41.01 19.90 41.54
N SER A 525 -41.05 20.36 40.29
CA SER A 525 -42.33 20.63 39.61
C SER A 525 -42.96 19.37 38.96
N PRO A 526 -44.29 19.34 38.75
CA PRO A 526 -45.01 18.23 38.08
C PRO A 526 -44.55 17.87 36.66
N GLY A 527 -43.63 18.64 36.08
CA GLY A 527 -43.01 18.34 34.77
C GLY A 527 -42.13 17.08 34.76
N GLU A 528 -41.55 16.69 35.90
CA GLU A 528 -40.71 15.48 36.03
C GLU A 528 -41.54 14.18 35.98
N ALA A 529 -42.81 14.25 36.40
CA ALA A 529 -43.75 13.12 36.31
C ALA A 529 -44.29 12.92 34.88
N PHE A 530 -44.41 14.00 34.09
CA PHE A 530 -44.96 13.94 32.73
C PHE A 530 -43.94 13.46 31.70
N SER A 531 -42.63 13.65 31.95
CA SER A 531 -41.52 13.13 31.15
C SER A 531 -41.32 11.62 31.36
N ARG A 532 -41.41 11.14 32.61
CA ARG A 532 -41.34 9.69 32.90
C ARG A 532 -42.52 8.89 32.33
N PHE A 533 -43.71 9.50 32.23
CA PHE A 533 -44.90 8.81 31.71
C PHE A 533 -44.85 8.56 30.19
N ARG A 534 -44.17 9.42 29.40
CA ARG A 534 -44.04 9.23 27.94
C ARG A 534 -42.94 8.27 27.50
N ALA A 535 -41.91 8.05 28.33
CA ALA A 535 -40.91 7.01 28.06
C ALA A 535 -41.51 5.60 28.22
N GLY A 536 -42.27 5.35 29.30
CA GLY A 536 -42.89 4.05 29.56
C GLY A 536 -43.94 3.60 28.53
N GLU A 537 -44.76 4.51 28.01
CA GLU A 537 -45.74 4.18 26.95
C GLU A 537 -45.10 3.89 25.58
N TYR A 538 -43.88 4.38 25.32
CA TYR A 538 -43.19 4.17 24.05
C TYR A 538 -42.60 2.77 23.96
N TYR A 539 -42.06 2.24 25.06
CA TYR A 539 -41.48 0.89 25.12
C TYR A 539 -42.53 -0.22 25.10
N ALA A 540 -43.73 0.00 25.66
CA ALA A 540 -44.82 -0.98 25.61
C ALA A 540 -45.43 -1.17 24.21
N ARG A 541 -45.21 -0.24 23.26
CA ARG A 541 -45.73 -0.31 21.89
C ARG A 541 -44.81 -1.01 20.89
N ALA A 542 -43.56 -1.33 21.25
CA ALA A 542 -42.56 -1.80 20.28
C ALA A 542 -42.61 -3.30 19.95
N GLY A 543 -43.19 -4.18 20.76
CA GLY A 543 -43.60 -5.56 20.41
C GLY A 543 -42.61 -6.50 19.68
N ALA A 544 -41.33 -6.17 19.53
CA ALA A 544 -40.40 -6.79 18.56
C ALA A 544 -39.25 -7.60 19.19
N VAL A 545 -39.24 -7.80 20.50
CA VAL A 545 -38.17 -8.50 21.22
C VAL A 545 -38.18 -10.01 20.91
N ASP A 546 -39.36 -10.60 20.76
CA ASP A 546 -39.56 -12.05 20.67
C ASP A 546 -39.12 -12.70 19.32
N PRO A 547 -39.26 -12.07 18.14
CA PRO A 547 -38.68 -12.59 16.88
C PRO A 547 -37.15 -12.47 16.81
N ALA A 548 -36.57 -11.42 17.41
CA ALA A 548 -35.13 -11.18 17.41
C ALA A 548 -34.39 -12.18 18.32
N LEU A 549 -34.93 -12.47 19.50
CA LEU A 549 -34.41 -13.52 20.38
C LEU A 549 -34.43 -14.90 19.71
N ARG A 550 -35.53 -15.26 19.04
CA ARG A 550 -35.61 -16.54 18.29
C ARG A 550 -34.53 -16.67 17.21
N ASN A 551 -34.17 -15.58 16.54
CA ASN A 551 -33.13 -15.57 15.52
C ASN A 551 -31.72 -15.65 16.12
N LEU A 552 -31.49 -15.00 17.25
CA LEU A 552 -30.23 -15.08 18.00
C LEU A 552 -30.01 -16.50 18.55
N THR A 553 -31.00 -17.08 19.22
CA THR A 553 -30.94 -18.45 19.74
C THR A 553 -30.67 -19.47 18.63
N ARG A 554 -31.33 -19.32 17.47
CA ARG A 554 -31.12 -20.21 16.31
C ARG A 554 -29.73 -20.04 15.69
N ALA A 555 -29.21 -18.81 15.60
CA ALA A 555 -27.86 -18.54 15.11
C ALA A 555 -26.79 -19.15 16.05
N ARG A 556 -27.02 -19.09 17.36
CA ARG A 556 -26.17 -19.73 18.38
C ARG A 556 -26.15 -21.24 18.24
N GLU A 557 -27.31 -21.89 18.19
CA GLU A 557 -27.41 -23.36 18.12
C GLU A 557 -26.70 -23.94 16.89
N VAL A 558 -26.81 -23.28 15.74
CA VAL A 558 -26.16 -23.69 14.49
C VAL A 558 -24.65 -23.45 14.56
N ALA A 559 -24.21 -22.29 15.05
CA ALA A 559 -22.79 -21.99 15.23
C ALA A 559 -22.12 -22.97 16.22
N MET A 560 -22.84 -23.38 17.27
CA MET A 560 -22.38 -24.36 18.25
C MET A 560 -22.27 -25.77 17.68
N LYS A 561 -23.19 -26.16 16.79
CA LYS A 561 -23.12 -27.44 16.08
C LYS A 561 -21.92 -27.50 15.13
N ILE A 562 -21.67 -26.43 14.37
CA ILE A 562 -20.51 -26.31 13.46
C ILE A 562 -19.19 -26.31 14.25
N ALA A 563 -19.16 -25.63 15.40
CA ALA A 563 -17.98 -25.64 16.27
C ALA A 563 -17.67 -27.04 16.85
N ALA A 564 -18.69 -27.88 17.07
CA ALA A 564 -18.56 -29.23 17.61
C ALA A 564 -18.16 -30.28 16.56
N GLU A 565 -18.46 -30.06 15.28
CA GLU A 565 -18.11 -30.96 14.17
C GLU A 565 -16.63 -30.85 13.75
N GLY A 566 -15.93 -29.77 14.15
CA GLY A 566 -14.50 -29.54 13.85
C GLY A 566 -14.24 -29.02 12.43
N GLY A 567 -12.98 -28.72 12.11
CA GLY A 567 -12.54 -28.22 10.79
C GLY A 567 -12.28 -26.70 10.72
N PRO A 568 -11.99 -26.15 9.52
CA PRO A 568 -11.45 -24.79 9.33
C PRO A 568 -12.38 -23.65 9.80
N LEU A 569 -13.68 -23.92 9.90
CA LEU A 569 -14.69 -22.95 10.33
C LEU A 569 -14.99 -22.99 11.83
N ALA A 570 -14.48 -24.00 12.57
CA ALA A 570 -14.83 -24.21 13.97
C ALA A 570 -14.46 -23.02 14.88
N GLN A 571 -13.32 -22.37 14.62
CA GLN A 571 -12.87 -21.23 15.42
C GLN A 571 -13.70 -19.96 15.17
N ARG A 572 -14.12 -19.75 13.91
CA ARG A 572 -15.03 -18.65 13.54
C ARG A 572 -16.44 -18.90 14.08
N ALA A 573 -16.95 -20.12 13.97
CA ALA A 573 -18.23 -20.53 14.53
C ALA A 573 -18.26 -20.43 16.06
N SER A 574 -17.15 -20.78 16.74
CA SER A 574 -17.00 -20.58 18.19
C SER A 574 -17.04 -19.10 18.58
N THR A 575 -16.42 -18.23 17.77
CA THR A 575 -16.43 -16.77 17.98
C THR A 575 -17.83 -16.18 17.80
N ILE A 576 -18.56 -16.63 16.77
CA ILE A 576 -19.95 -16.23 16.52
C ILE A 576 -20.83 -16.69 17.68
N ALA A 577 -20.75 -17.96 18.07
CA ALA A 577 -21.53 -18.49 19.18
C ALA A 577 -21.30 -17.72 20.49
N ARG A 578 -20.04 -17.40 20.82
CA ARG A 578 -19.69 -16.58 22.00
C ARG A 578 -20.34 -15.21 21.97
N ARG A 579 -20.29 -14.51 20.83
CA ARG A 579 -20.91 -13.19 20.69
C ARG A 579 -22.43 -13.28 20.85
N THR A 580 -23.06 -14.30 20.28
CA THR A 580 -24.52 -14.48 20.37
C THR A 580 -24.99 -14.77 21.81
N PHE A 581 -24.20 -15.49 22.62
CA PHE A 581 -24.48 -15.69 24.05
C PHE A 581 -24.60 -14.36 24.81
N PHE A 582 -23.64 -13.44 24.63
CA PHE A 582 -23.68 -12.12 25.29
C PHE A 582 -24.92 -11.31 24.92
N PHE A 583 -25.33 -11.36 23.64
CA PHE A 583 -26.48 -10.61 23.17
C PHE A 583 -27.82 -11.20 23.63
N GLU A 584 -27.93 -12.53 23.76
CA GLU A 584 -29.13 -13.17 24.33
C GLU A 584 -29.27 -12.89 25.83
N ILE A 585 -28.17 -12.91 26.59
CA ILE A 585 -28.17 -12.56 28.02
C ILE A 585 -28.65 -11.12 28.22
N ALA A 586 -28.13 -10.18 27.42
CA ALA A 586 -28.56 -8.78 27.45
C ALA A 586 -30.05 -8.62 27.06
N ALA A 587 -30.51 -9.35 26.04
CA ALA A 587 -31.89 -9.28 25.57
C ALA A 587 -32.90 -9.88 26.56
N HIS A 588 -32.61 -11.04 27.16
CA HIS A 588 -33.44 -11.64 28.21
C HIS A 588 -33.46 -10.77 29.48
N SER A 589 -32.32 -10.16 29.84
CA SER A 589 -32.23 -9.22 30.94
C SER A 589 -33.08 -7.96 30.72
N GLN A 590 -33.08 -7.40 29.50
CA GLN A 590 -33.91 -6.26 29.12
C GLN A 590 -35.40 -6.59 29.00
N ALA A 591 -35.74 -7.84 28.67
CA ALA A 591 -37.11 -8.33 28.64
C ALA A 591 -37.68 -8.66 30.04
N GLY A 592 -36.86 -8.59 31.09
CA GLY A 592 -37.25 -8.95 32.46
C GLY A 592 -37.28 -10.47 32.71
N ASP A 593 -36.80 -11.28 31.78
CA ASP A 593 -36.74 -12.75 31.88
C ASP A 593 -35.42 -13.19 32.53
N ARG A 594 -35.35 -12.96 33.84
CA ARG A 594 -34.13 -13.18 34.65
C ARG A 594 -33.68 -14.63 34.66
N ASP A 595 -34.60 -15.58 34.72
CA ASP A 595 -34.27 -17.00 34.80
C ASP A 595 -33.60 -17.50 33.52
N ALA A 596 -34.04 -17.01 32.35
CA ALA A 596 -33.41 -17.34 31.06
C ALA A 596 -32.01 -16.71 30.92
N ALA A 597 -31.83 -15.46 31.37
CA ALA A 597 -30.51 -14.81 31.36
C ALA A 597 -29.51 -15.54 32.27
N PHE A 598 -29.92 -15.96 33.47
CA PHE A 598 -29.06 -16.71 34.39
C PHE A 598 -28.76 -18.13 33.90
N ALA A 599 -29.72 -18.82 33.27
CA ALA A 599 -29.47 -20.13 32.67
C ALA A 599 -28.40 -20.07 31.56
N LEU A 600 -28.37 -18.99 30.78
CA LEU A 600 -27.35 -18.77 29.75
C LEU A 600 -25.97 -18.43 30.33
N ILE A 601 -25.93 -17.66 31.43
CA ILE A 601 -24.69 -17.37 32.16
C ILE A 601 -24.13 -18.66 32.77
N ASP A 602 -24.98 -19.50 33.39
CA ASP A 602 -24.59 -20.80 33.92
C ASP A 602 -24.00 -21.70 32.82
N GLU A 603 -24.65 -21.77 31.65
CA GLU A 603 -24.18 -22.56 30.50
C GLU A 603 -22.81 -22.09 29.97
N VAL A 604 -22.57 -20.78 29.94
CA VAL A 604 -21.27 -20.19 29.55
C VAL A 604 -20.21 -20.57 30.58
N MET A 605 -20.49 -20.41 31.87
CA MET A 605 -19.53 -20.65 32.94
C MET A 605 -19.10 -22.12 33.02
N GLU A 606 -20.05 -23.08 32.95
CA GLU A 606 -19.73 -24.51 32.94
C GLU A 606 -18.85 -24.90 31.75
N ARG A 607 -19.11 -24.32 30.58
CA ARG A 607 -18.46 -24.72 29.33
C ARG A 607 -17.04 -24.16 29.16
N PHE A 608 -16.73 -23.06 29.84
CA PHE A 608 -15.38 -22.50 29.90
C PHE A 608 -14.60 -22.94 31.14
N GLY A 609 -15.13 -23.89 31.92
CA GLY A 609 -14.46 -24.42 33.11
C GLY A 609 -14.34 -23.41 34.25
N LEU A 610 -15.19 -22.37 34.24
CA LEU A 610 -15.26 -21.36 35.29
C LEU A 610 -16.15 -21.87 36.43
N PRO A 611 -15.88 -21.53 37.71
CA PRO A 611 -16.70 -21.99 38.83
C PRO A 611 -18.10 -21.37 38.76
N SER A 612 -19.10 -22.11 38.27
CA SER A 612 -20.47 -21.60 38.05
C SER A 612 -21.27 -21.44 39.35
N GLY A 613 -21.21 -22.43 40.24
CA GLY A 613 -22.17 -22.56 41.36
C GLY A 613 -22.27 -21.37 42.30
N LYS A 614 -21.21 -21.01 43.01
CA LYS A 614 -21.28 -19.99 44.06
C LYS A 614 -21.42 -18.56 43.50
N ILE A 615 -20.79 -18.28 42.35
CA ILE A 615 -20.80 -16.94 41.72
C ILE A 615 -22.19 -16.62 41.17
N VAL A 616 -22.88 -17.59 40.56
CA VAL A 616 -24.21 -17.37 40.01
C VAL A 616 -25.29 -17.35 41.10
N GLU A 617 -25.15 -18.15 42.17
CA GLU A 617 -26.01 -18.02 43.37
C GLU A 617 -25.83 -16.64 44.05
N ASP A 618 -24.59 -16.18 44.22
CA ASP A 618 -24.30 -14.86 44.80
C ASP A 618 -24.85 -13.72 43.92
N LEU A 619 -24.84 -13.87 42.58
CA LEU A 619 -25.46 -12.91 41.64
C LEU A 619 -26.99 -12.93 41.69
N ARG A 620 -27.62 -14.10 41.88
CA ARG A 620 -29.08 -14.24 42.00
C ARG A 620 -29.64 -13.63 43.29
N GLU A 621 -28.88 -13.71 44.39
CA GLU A 621 -29.27 -13.13 45.68
C GLU A 621 -28.85 -11.67 45.87
N SER A 622 -28.05 -11.12 44.94
CA SER A 622 -27.55 -9.75 45.03
C SER A 622 -28.66 -8.70 44.81
N PRO A 623 -28.91 -7.79 45.78
CA PRO A 623 -29.85 -6.67 45.62
C PRO A 623 -29.44 -5.69 44.50
N LEU A 624 -28.18 -5.71 44.07
CA LEU A 624 -27.67 -4.91 42.94
C LEU A 624 -28.36 -5.31 41.63
N PHE A 625 -28.72 -6.58 41.44
CA PHE A 625 -29.33 -7.03 40.20
C PHE A 625 -30.80 -6.63 40.05
N ALA A 626 -31.48 -6.40 41.18
CA ALA A 626 -32.86 -5.91 41.20
C ALA A 626 -33.01 -4.52 40.56
N ASN A 627 -31.98 -3.68 40.72
CA ASN A 627 -31.92 -2.27 40.29
C ASN A 627 -30.86 -2.01 39.20
N LEU A 628 -30.37 -3.08 38.55
CA LEU A 628 -29.23 -3.05 37.64
C LEU A 628 -29.41 -2.12 36.42
N LEU A 629 -30.65 -1.74 36.09
CA LEU A 629 -30.98 -0.88 34.95
C LEU A 629 -31.03 0.62 35.32
N ASP A 630 -31.08 0.98 36.60
CA ASP A 630 -31.22 2.37 37.07
C ASP A 630 -30.02 2.85 37.92
N ASP A 631 -28.98 2.02 38.08
CA ASP A 631 -27.79 2.34 38.89
C ASP A 631 -26.64 2.88 38.02
N PRO A 632 -26.15 4.12 38.21
CA PRO A 632 -24.97 4.67 37.52
C PRO A 632 -23.69 3.83 37.72
N ARG A 633 -23.70 2.88 38.66
CA ARG A 633 -22.61 1.92 38.87
C ARG A 633 -22.68 0.71 37.94
N PHE A 634 -23.74 0.49 37.17
CA PHE A 634 -23.72 -0.54 36.13
C PHE A 634 -22.91 -0.07 34.91
N ASP A 635 -22.95 1.23 34.62
CA ASP A 635 -21.96 1.90 33.76
C ASP A 635 -20.56 1.80 34.37
N ALA A 636 -20.42 1.87 35.71
CA ALA A 636 -19.15 1.62 36.39
C ALA A 636 -18.74 0.13 36.38
N LEU A 637 -19.65 -0.84 36.29
CA LEU A 637 -19.32 -2.28 36.25
C LEU A 637 -18.99 -2.75 34.81
N ALA A 638 -19.68 -2.18 33.82
CA ALA A 638 -19.32 -2.31 32.40
C ALA A 638 -18.01 -1.58 32.10
N ARG A 639 -17.73 -0.47 32.80
CA ARG A 639 -16.40 0.15 32.86
C ARG A 639 -15.41 -0.70 33.65
N GLU A 640 -15.71 -1.25 34.82
CA GLU A 640 -14.79 -2.11 35.60
C GLU A 640 -14.35 -3.36 34.81
N GLY A 641 -15.19 -3.92 33.95
CA GLY A 641 -14.79 -5.03 33.06
C GLY A 641 -13.84 -4.63 31.92
N VAL A 642 -13.79 -3.34 31.56
CA VAL A 642 -12.92 -2.75 30.52
C VAL A 642 -11.70 -2.04 31.16
N ASP A 643 -11.90 -1.36 32.27
CA ASP A 643 -10.91 -0.70 33.14
C ASP A 643 -10.01 -1.72 33.85
N ALA A 644 -10.51 -2.93 34.15
CA ALA A 644 -9.67 -4.04 34.64
C ALA A 644 -8.61 -4.50 33.63
N LEU A 645 -8.64 -4.01 32.38
CA LEU A 645 -7.66 -4.32 31.34
C LEU A 645 -6.91 -3.10 30.78
N ALA A 646 -7.28 -1.86 31.13
CA ALA A 646 -6.70 -0.65 30.53
C ALA A 646 -5.86 0.17 31.53
N GLY A 647 -4.60 0.44 31.18
CA GLY A 647 -3.68 1.32 31.94
C GLY A 647 -3.98 2.81 31.82
N PHE A 648 -5.27 3.17 31.74
CA PHE A 648 -5.74 4.54 31.56
C PHE A 648 -5.35 5.41 32.76
N GLY A 649 -4.86 6.62 32.48
CA GLY A 649 -4.48 7.59 33.50
C GLY A 649 -3.08 7.46 34.06
N TRP A 650 -2.17 6.71 33.44
CA TRP A 650 -0.76 6.68 33.84
C TRP A 650 0.11 7.52 32.89
N SER A 651 1.01 8.32 33.45
CA SER A 651 2.01 9.10 32.71
C SER A 651 3.42 8.54 32.97
N LEU A 652 4.27 8.48 31.93
CA LEU A 652 5.68 8.11 32.10
C LEU A 652 6.48 9.34 32.57
N VAL A 653 7.17 9.23 33.70
CA VAL A 653 7.88 10.35 34.36
C VAL A 653 9.39 10.28 34.17
N ASN A 654 9.96 9.07 34.19
CA ASN A 654 11.39 8.85 33.98
C ASN A 654 11.61 7.51 33.28
N LEU A 655 12.58 7.46 32.37
CA LEU A 655 12.91 6.25 31.63
C LEU A 655 14.43 6.08 31.50
N ASP A 656 14.95 5.12 32.26
CA ASP A 656 16.32 4.62 32.14
C ASP A 656 16.29 3.32 31.32
N LEU A 657 16.85 3.35 30.11
CA LEU A 657 16.90 2.22 29.18
C LEU A 657 18.33 1.72 28.99
N GLU A 658 18.44 0.40 28.87
CA GLU A 658 19.63 -0.31 28.46
C GLU A 658 19.28 -1.20 27.26
N VAL A 659 19.93 -0.94 26.12
CA VAL A 659 19.75 -1.68 24.87
C VAL A 659 21.03 -2.47 24.61
N ASP A 660 20.97 -3.79 24.78
CA ASP A 660 22.04 -4.72 24.41
C ASP A 660 21.77 -5.26 23.01
N VAL A 661 22.53 -4.74 22.04
CA VAL A 661 22.47 -5.14 20.63
C VAL A 661 23.40 -6.32 20.39
N ARG A 662 22.84 -7.43 19.89
CA ARG A 662 23.55 -8.67 19.59
C ARG A 662 23.40 -9.03 18.12
N PRO A 663 24.19 -8.41 17.24
CA PRO A 663 24.03 -8.58 15.80
C PRO A 663 24.23 -10.03 15.36
N GLY A 664 25.21 -10.76 15.93
CA GLY A 664 25.41 -12.18 15.62
C GLY A 664 24.33 -13.14 16.16
N GLU A 665 23.30 -12.62 16.81
CA GLU A 665 22.11 -13.37 17.25
C GLU A 665 20.82 -12.83 16.60
N ASP A 666 20.91 -11.82 15.71
CA ASP A 666 19.78 -11.03 15.18
C ASP A 666 18.78 -10.63 16.28
N ARG A 667 19.33 -10.19 17.41
CA ARG A 667 18.57 -9.99 18.65
C ARG A 667 18.96 -8.72 19.36
N ILE A 668 17.97 -8.09 20.00
CA ILE A 668 18.21 -7.12 21.07
C ILE A 668 17.66 -7.64 22.40
N LEU A 669 18.35 -7.30 23.48
CA LEU A 669 17.82 -7.38 24.83
C LEU A 669 17.62 -5.95 25.34
N LEU A 670 16.43 -5.69 25.86
CA LEU A 670 16.03 -4.40 26.38
C LEU A 670 15.79 -4.53 27.88
N GLY A 671 16.57 -3.83 28.68
CA GLY A 671 16.39 -3.76 30.13
C GLY A 671 16.19 -2.32 30.56
N GLY A 672 15.63 -2.11 31.74
CA GLY A 672 15.55 -0.75 32.25
C GLY A 672 14.71 -0.57 33.48
N ARG A 673 14.55 0.70 33.82
CA ARG A 673 13.73 1.17 34.92
C ARG A 673 12.92 2.38 34.46
N ALA A 674 11.60 2.26 34.56
CA ALA A 674 10.66 3.34 34.30
C ALA A 674 9.96 3.76 35.60
N VAL A 675 9.60 5.04 35.70
CA VAL A 675 8.74 5.57 36.77
C VAL A 675 7.46 6.06 36.12
N TYR A 676 6.32 5.54 36.58
CA TYR A 676 5.00 5.93 36.11
C TYR A 676 4.23 6.63 37.22
N ARG A 677 3.50 7.69 36.90
CA ARG A 677 2.64 8.42 37.84
C ARG A 677 1.18 8.23 37.50
N LEU A 678 0.35 7.99 38.51
CA LEU A 678 -1.09 7.89 38.35
C LEU A 678 -1.75 9.29 38.34
N GLU A 679 -2.43 9.63 37.26
CA GLU A 679 -3.09 10.93 37.03
C GLU A 679 -4.60 10.90 37.37
N LEU A 680 -5.18 9.72 37.57
CA LEU A 680 -6.60 9.49 37.88
C LEU A 680 -6.83 9.02 39.31
N ASP A 681 -8.08 9.07 39.76
CA ASP A 681 -8.48 8.64 41.10
C ASP A 681 -8.50 7.10 41.20
N SER A 682 -7.54 6.55 41.94
CA SER A 682 -7.46 5.18 42.47
C SER A 682 -7.66 4.01 41.50
N THR A 683 -6.58 3.29 41.18
CA THR A 683 -6.58 1.99 40.49
C THR A 683 -5.58 1.03 41.13
N ASP A 684 -5.80 -0.28 41.07
CA ASP A 684 -4.84 -1.31 41.51
C ASP A 684 -4.09 -1.98 40.34
N THR A 685 -4.30 -1.50 39.10
CA THR A 685 -3.69 -2.05 37.87
C THR A 685 -2.93 -1.02 37.04
N LEU A 686 -1.78 -1.46 36.52
CA LEU A 686 -0.93 -0.72 35.58
C LEU A 686 -0.67 -1.63 34.37
N THR A 687 -1.21 -1.27 33.22
CA THR A 687 -1.02 -2.02 31.97
C THR A 687 -0.05 -1.28 31.05
N LEU A 688 1.05 -1.97 30.71
CA LEU A 688 2.09 -1.49 29.82
C LEU A 688 2.04 -2.28 28.51
N GLY A 689 2.08 -1.60 27.38
CA GLY A 689 2.08 -2.18 26.04
C GLY A 689 3.39 -1.96 25.28
N VAL A 690 3.67 -2.89 24.38
CA VAL A 690 4.66 -2.81 23.29
C VAL A 690 4.06 -3.38 21.99
N ASN A 691 4.70 -3.17 20.83
CA ASN A 691 4.32 -3.73 19.52
C ASN A 691 3.04 -3.16 18.89
N SER A 692 2.90 -1.84 18.83
CA SER A 692 1.68 -1.20 18.30
C SER A 692 1.49 -1.35 16.78
N ARG A 693 2.59 -1.52 16.01
CA ARG A 693 2.58 -1.61 14.53
C ARG A 693 3.56 -2.67 13.96
N GLY A 694 3.87 -3.72 14.73
CA GLY A 694 5.00 -4.62 14.49
C GLY A 694 6.27 -3.98 15.06
N PRO A 695 6.88 -4.57 16.09
CA PRO A 695 7.68 -5.81 15.98
C PRO A 695 7.15 -6.95 16.88
N TRP A 696 7.84 -8.09 16.92
CA TRP A 696 7.53 -9.20 17.84
C TRP A 696 8.34 -9.10 19.14
N MET A 697 8.29 -7.97 19.85
CA MET A 697 8.93 -7.90 21.17
C MET A 697 8.13 -8.70 22.21
N GLU A 698 8.84 -9.34 23.13
CA GLU A 698 8.23 -10.10 24.21
C GLU A 698 8.76 -9.63 25.57
N TRP A 699 7.87 -9.59 26.55
CA TRP A 699 8.19 -9.34 27.95
C TRP A 699 8.82 -10.58 28.56
N ASP A 700 10.04 -10.45 29.08
CA ASP A 700 10.72 -11.51 29.83
C ASP A 700 10.42 -11.39 31.32
N ALA A 701 10.47 -10.18 31.86
CA ALA A 701 10.20 -9.92 33.28
C ALA A 701 9.71 -8.49 33.51
N VAL A 702 8.86 -8.34 34.52
CA VAL A 702 8.42 -7.05 35.07
C VAL A 702 8.33 -7.14 36.58
N ARG A 703 8.87 -6.15 37.29
CA ARG A 703 8.85 -6.10 38.76
C ARG A 703 8.73 -4.67 39.27
N THR A 704 8.08 -4.51 40.42
CA THR A 704 7.97 -3.21 41.10
C THR A 704 8.69 -3.28 42.46
N PRO A 705 9.90 -2.73 42.57
CA PRO A 705 10.65 -2.78 43.82
C PRO A 705 9.89 -2.10 44.97
N GLY A 706 9.74 -2.79 46.09
CA GLY A 706 9.10 -2.25 47.30
C GLY A 706 7.58 -2.35 47.35
N ALA A 707 6.93 -2.98 46.36
CA ALA A 707 5.49 -3.28 46.38
C ALA A 707 5.23 -4.79 46.20
N THR A 708 4.13 -5.27 46.80
CA THR A 708 3.67 -6.65 46.58
C THR A 708 2.84 -6.70 45.30
N THR A 709 3.48 -6.85 44.14
CA THR A 709 2.76 -6.92 42.86
C THR A 709 2.78 -8.32 42.23
N SER A 710 1.69 -8.70 41.55
CA SER A 710 1.67 -9.78 40.56
C SER A 710 1.71 -9.20 39.14
N ALA A 711 2.34 -9.90 38.20
CA ALA A 711 2.38 -9.49 36.80
C ALA A 711 1.92 -10.61 35.85
N LEU A 712 1.13 -10.26 34.83
CA LEU A 712 0.82 -11.10 33.69
C LEU A 712 1.53 -10.54 32.47
N LEU A 713 2.38 -11.35 31.84
CA LEU A 713 3.20 -10.94 30.70
C LEU A 713 2.59 -11.41 29.37
N ASN A 714 2.99 -10.73 28.29
CA ASN A 714 2.66 -11.07 26.90
C ASN A 714 1.17 -11.27 26.62
N GLN A 715 0.31 -10.55 27.34
CA GLN A 715 -1.13 -10.57 27.08
C GLN A 715 -1.44 -9.88 25.77
N THR A 716 -2.46 -10.36 25.05
CA THR A 716 -2.92 -9.78 23.78
C THR A 716 -4.33 -9.21 23.92
N MET A 717 -4.55 -7.99 23.44
CA MET A 717 -5.89 -7.43 23.32
C MET A 717 -6.50 -7.78 21.96
N PRO A 718 -7.75 -8.27 21.89
CA PRO A 718 -8.42 -8.55 20.62
C PRO A 718 -8.53 -7.34 19.68
N MET A 719 -8.56 -6.13 20.25
CA MET A 719 -8.62 -4.85 19.50
C MET A 719 -7.23 -4.37 19.03
N LEU A 720 -6.14 -4.91 19.59
CA LEU A 720 -4.75 -4.64 19.21
C LEU A 720 -3.97 -5.96 19.14
N PRO A 721 -4.29 -6.88 18.20
CA PRO A 721 -3.71 -8.22 18.17
C PRO A 721 -2.16 -8.30 18.15
N PRO A 722 -1.43 -7.36 17.51
CA PRO A 722 0.04 -7.36 17.54
C PRO A 722 0.63 -6.96 18.89
N ALA A 723 -0.08 -6.16 19.68
CA ALA A 723 0.44 -5.62 20.94
C ALA A 723 0.69 -6.73 21.95
N ARG A 724 1.78 -6.60 22.71
CA ARG A 724 2.11 -7.46 23.85
C ARG A 724 2.09 -6.63 25.11
N MET A 725 1.31 -7.06 26.09
CA MET A 725 1.08 -6.29 27.31
C MET A 725 1.64 -6.97 28.54
N ALA A 726 2.16 -6.17 29.46
CA ALA A 726 2.39 -6.53 30.84
C ALA A 726 1.33 -5.86 31.72
N VAL A 727 0.58 -6.65 32.48
CA VAL A 727 -0.42 -6.17 33.44
C VAL A 727 0.13 -6.37 34.84
N ILE A 728 0.35 -5.28 35.58
CA ILE A 728 0.89 -5.27 36.94
C ILE A 728 -0.26 -4.97 37.91
N THR A 729 -0.43 -5.77 38.96
CA THR A 729 -1.47 -5.60 39.99
C THR A 729 -0.84 -5.54 41.38
N SER A 730 -1.10 -4.51 42.17
CA SER A 730 -0.52 -4.27 43.51
C SER A 730 -1.24 -4.93 44.68
N GLY A 731 -2.42 -5.51 44.46
CA GLY A 731 -3.25 -6.11 45.51
C GLY A 731 -3.82 -5.12 46.54
N GLN A 732 -3.55 -3.81 46.38
CA GLN A 732 -4.15 -2.67 47.08
C GLN A 732 -4.20 -1.48 46.11
N PRO A 733 -5.26 -0.65 46.09
CA PRO A 733 -5.34 0.48 45.17
C PRO A 733 -4.20 1.49 45.38
N TRP A 734 -3.60 1.92 44.28
CA TRP A 734 -2.74 3.12 44.23
C TRP A 734 -3.60 4.38 44.29
N SER A 735 -3.04 5.49 44.74
CA SER A 735 -3.71 6.79 44.81
C SER A 735 -3.22 7.74 43.72
N ARG A 736 -4.06 8.70 43.32
CA ARG A 736 -3.67 9.75 42.38
C ARG A 736 -2.40 10.46 42.88
N GLY A 737 -1.40 10.58 42.01
CA GLY A 737 -0.10 11.15 42.30
C GLY A 737 0.95 10.14 42.77
N ASP A 738 0.57 8.87 43.03
CA ASP A 738 1.53 7.81 43.35
C ASP A 738 2.47 7.59 42.17
N GLU A 739 3.76 7.41 42.47
CA GLU A 739 4.79 7.06 41.50
C GLU A 739 5.22 5.61 41.72
N VAL A 740 5.07 4.80 40.67
CA VAL A 740 5.43 3.38 40.66
C VAL A 740 6.69 3.19 39.81
N THR A 741 7.74 2.70 40.45
CA THR A 741 8.95 2.26 39.75
C THR A 741 8.75 0.85 39.21
N VAL A 742 8.96 0.68 37.91
CA VAL A 742 8.89 -0.59 37.20
C VAL A 742 10.28 -0.90 36.63
N GLU A 743 10.84 -2.04 37.02
CA GLU A 743 11.98 -2.63 36.34
C GLU A 743 11.48 -3.67 35.34
N PHE A 744 12.04 -3.67 34.13
CA PHE A 744 11.58 -4.53 33.05
C PHE A 744 12.75 -5.12 32.26
N GLU A 745 12.47 -6.28 31.66
CA GLU A 745 13.33 -6.98 30.72
C GLU A 745 12.45 -7.44 29.55
N LEU A 746 12.87 -7.15 28.32
CA LEU A 746 12.24 -7.56 27.07
C LEU A 746 13.31 -8.04 26.09
N HIS A 747 12.88 -8.78 25.07
CA HIS A 747 13.71 -9.08 23.93
C HIS A 747 12.93 -8.95 22.62
N SER A 748 13.67 -8.82 21.52
CA SER A 748 13.12 -8.91 20.16
C SER A 748 14.10 -9.60 19.24
N THR A 749 13.55 -10.41 18.33
CA THR A 749 14.24 -11.08 17.22
C THR A 749 13.51 -10.85 15.89
N GLY A 750 12.67 -9.83 15.81
CA GLY A 750 11.80 -9.59 14.66
C GLY A 750 11.93 -8.17 14.13
N GLU A 751 11.66 -8.01 12.86
CA GLU A 751 11.66 -6.73 12.15
C GLU A 751 10.26 -6.11 12.08
N GLY A 752 10.18 -4.82 11.76
CA GLY A 752 8.95 -4.06 11.64
C GLY A 752 9.14 -2.74 10.91
N MET A 753 8.03 -2.04 10.64
CA MET A 753 8.09 -0.72 10.00
C MET A 753 8.89 0.24 10.89
N GLN A 754 10.06 0.71 10.44
CA GLN A 754 10.98 1.55 11.22
C GLN A 754 11.52 0.91 12.52
N PHE A 755 11.63 -0.42 12.54
CA PHE A 755 12.31 -1.18 13.59
C PHE A 755 13.05 -2.35 12.95
N GLU A 756 14.36 -2.45 13.15
CA GLU A 756 15.18 -3.41 12.42
C GLU A 756 16.33 -3.93 13.28
N ILE A 757 16.68 -5.21 13.12
CA ILE A 757 17.79 -5.86 13.82
C ILE A 757 18.46 -6.80 12.82
N SER A 758 19.73 -6.53 12.50
CA SER A 758 20.52 -7.32 11.57
C SER A 758 21.98 -7.38 11.99
N GLU A 759 22.77 -8.18 11.28
CA GLU A 759 24.23 -8.23 11.44
C GLU A 759 24.93 -6.89 11.14
N GLU A 760 24.30 -5.95 10.41
CA GLU A 760 24.92 -4.68 9.98
C GLU A 760 24.47 -3.46 10.81
N ILE A 761 23.22 -3.49 11.28
CA ILE A 761 22.56 -2.38 11.98
C ILE A 761 21.46 -2.89 12.91
N ALA A 762 21.20 -2.16 13.99
CA ALA A 762 19.96 -2.24 14.75
C ALA A 762 19.41 -0.82 14.97
N PHE A 763 18.13 -0.59 14.71
CA PHE A 763 17.49 0.69 14.94
C PHE A 763 16.02 0.54 15.32
N ALA A 764 15.50 1.53 16.03
CA ALA A 764 14.10 1.59 16.41
C ALA A 764 13.62 3.04 16.43
N SER A 765 12.49 3.31 15.78
CA SER A 765 11.82 4.61 15.81
C SER A 765 10.73 4.67 16.87
N TRP A 766 10.56 5.83 17.50
CA TRP A 766 9.49 6.11 18.45
C TRP A 766 8.08 5.85 17.90
N VAL A 767 7.89 5.84 16.58
CA VAL A 767 6.57 5.56 15.95
C VAL A 767 6.11 4.09 16.10
N THR A 768 6.98 3.19 16.59
CA THR A 768 6.73 1.74 16.67
C THR A 768 6.38 1.22 18.07
N VAL A 769 6.50 2.06 19.10
CA VAL A 769 6.25 1.71 20.52
C VAL A 769 7.02 0.44 20.92
N TRP A 770 8.34 0.52 20.81
CA TRP A 770 9.31 -0.55 21.07
C TRP A 770 9.85 -0.55 22.51
N TYR A 771 9.25 0.22 23.41
CA TYR A 771 9.59 0.23 24.83
C TYR A 771 8.31 0.38 25.68
N PRO A 772 8.35 -0.02 26.96
CA PRO A 772 7.18 -0.03 27.85
C PRO A 772 6.39 1.29 27.89
N ALA A 773 5.22 1.30 27.26
CA ALA A 773 4.32 2.45 27.19
C ALA A 773 3.01 2.17 27.94
N PRO A 774 2.44 3.13 28.70
CA PRO A 774 1.08 3.00 29.21
C PRO A 774 0.08 2.89 28.04
N LEU A 775 -0.97 2.07 28.20
CA LEU A 775 -2.03 2.02 27.19
C LEU A 775 -2.90 3.29 27.25
N PRO A 776 -3.16 3.98 26.11
CA PRO A 776 -3.99 5.17 26.05
C PRO A 776 -5.48 4.83 26.08
N ASP A 777 -6.35 5.86 26.11
CA ASP A 777 -7.80 5.67 26.01
C ASP A 777 -8.22 5.34 24.57
N ILE A 778 -8.22 4.04 24.27
CA ILE A 778 -8.61 3.50 22.96
C ILE A 778 -10.09 3.82 22.65
N ALA A 779 -10.94 3.98 23.67
CA ALA A 779 -12.36 4.30 23.48
C ALA A 779 -12.58 5.78 23.12
N ALA A 780 -11.67 6.67 23.51
CA ALA A 780 -11.63 8.07 23.09
C ALA A 780 -10.99 8.29 21.70
N GLY A 781 -10.45 7.22 21.08
CA GLY A 781 -9.81 7.28 19.77
C GLY A 781 -8.33 7.68 19.80
N GLU A 782 -7.68 7.60 20.96
CA GLU A 782 -6.25 7.86 21.12
C GLU A 782 -5.40 6.76 20.46
N SER A 783 -4.25 7.14 19.89
CA SER A 783 -3.34 6.19 19.25
C SER A 783 -2.29 5.71 20.25
N LEU A 784 -1.81 4.47 20.11
CA LEU A 784 -0.64 3.98 20.88
C LEU A 784 0.62 4.83 20.65
N THR A 785 0.65 5.66 19.60
CA THR A 785 1.76 6.54 19.26
C THR A 785 1.59 7.98 19.75
N SER A 786 0.48 8.35 20.41
CA SER A 786 0.22 9.74 20.84
C SER A 786 0.75 10.05 22.25
N GLY A 787 1.51 11.14 22.37
CA GLY A 787 1.61 12.08 23.50
C GLY A 787 2.14 11.64 24.88
N LEU A 788 1.90 10.41 25.34
CA LEU A 788 2.05 10.02 26.76
C LEU A 788 3.30 9.19 27.07
N VAL A 789 4.20 8.99 26.09
CA VAL A 789 5.30 8.01 26.16
C VAL A 789 6.69 8.67 26.18
N ALA A 790 6.75 9.95 26.54
CA ALA A 790 7.96 10.75 26.53
C ALA A 790 8.39 11.08 27.97
N ALA A 791 9.67 10.92 28.28
CA ALA A 791 10.20 11.21 29.62
C ALA A 791 11.71 11.50 29.60
N PRO A 792 12.24 12.27 30.56
CA PRO A 792 13.68 12.35 30.78
C PRO A 792 14.27 11.00 31.23
N GLY A 793 15.59 10.89 31.19
CA GLY A 793 16.31 9.75 31.75
C GLY A 793 17.61 9.45 31.01
N THR A 794 17.94 8.17 30.92
CA THR A 794 19.20 7.70 30.33
C THR A 794 18.99 6.61 29.28
N MET A 795 19.89 6.57 28.30
CA MET A 795 20.01 5.47 27.34
C MET A 795 21.42 4.90 27.36
N ARG A 796 21.54 3.61 27.65
CA ARG A 796 22.79 2.86 27.57
C ARG A 796 22.75 1.93 26.37
N MET A 797 23.63 2.19 25.41
CA MET A 797 23.75 1.37 24.20
C MET A 797 24.93 0.44 24.34
N ILE A 798 24.68 -0.86 24.51
CA ILE A 798 25.69 -1.90 24.60
C ILE A 798 25.76 -2.62 23.25
N MET A 799 26.93 -2.61 22.61
CA MET A 799 27.08 -2.99 21.21
C MET A 799 28.52 -3.52 20.94
N PRO A 800 28.82 -4.06 19.75
CA PRO A 800 30.20 -4.36 19.37
C PRO A 800 31.12 -3.14 19.49
N ALA A 801 32.38 -3.35 19.88
CA ALA A 801 33.34 -2.27 20.13
C ALA A 801 33.67 -1.43 18.88
N SER A 802 33.48 -1.97 17.68
CA SER A 802 33.63 -1.25 16.41
C SER A 802 32.43 -0.35 16.08
N TRP A 803 31.25 -0.62 16.65
CA TRP A 803 30.02 0.07 16.33
C TRP A 803 29.91 1.44 17.03
N ARG A 804 28.98 2.26 16.54
CA ARG A 804 28.63 3.58 17.08
C ARG A 804 27.11 3.66 17.21
N ALA A 805 26.64 4.40 18.21
CA ALA A 805 25.22 4.69 18.38
C ALA A 805 24.93 6.16 18.04
N VAL A 806 23.69 6.40 17.62
CA VAL A 806 23.04 7.69 17.69
C VAL A 806 21.66 7.46 18.29
N THR A 807 21.33 8.25 19.30
CA THR A 807 20.05 8.18 20.01
C THR A 807 19.70 9.57 20.53
N ASN A 808 18.50 9.78 21.07
CA ASN A 808 18.08 11.07 21.63
C ASN A 808 19.03 11.55 22.74
N GLY A 809 19.15 12.88 22.87
CA GLY A 809 19.93 13.50 23.94
C GLY A 809 21.43 13.63 23.64
N GLU A 810 22.24 13.74 24.70
CA GLU A 810 23.69 13.98 24.64
C GLU A 810 24.48 12.75 25.10
N MET A 811 25.50 12.35 24.35
CA MET A 811 26.43 11.30 24.75
C MET A 811 27.37 11.80 25.86
N LEU A 812 27.34 11.13 27.01
CA LEU A 812 28.14 11.46 28.18
C LEU A 812 29.49 10.73 28.20
N ASP A 813 29.45 9.43 27.94
CA ASP A 813 30.63 8.57 27.99
C ASP A 813 30.55 7.41 27.00
N ARG A 814 31.73 6.86 26.72
CA ARG A 814 31.91 5.58 26.03
C ARG A 814 32.94 4.76 26.77
N GLU A 815 32.55 3.58 27.21
CA GLU A 815 33.45 2.58 27.78
C GLU A 815 33.63 1.41 26.80
N VAL A 816 34.86 0.93 26.63
CA VAL A 816 35.15 -0.27 25.81
C VAL A 816 35.70 -1.36 26.72
N ARG A 817 35.09 -2.54 26.69
CA ARG A 817 35.48 -3.72 27.47
C ARG A 817 35.54 -4.93 26.55
N GLY A 818 36.75 -5.36 26.20
CA GLY A 818 36.95 -6.45 25.24
C GLY A 818 36.46 -6.08 23.84
N ASP A 819 35.60 -6.91 23.27
CA ASP A 819 34.94 -6.75 21.97
C ASP A 819 33.61 -6.00 22.04
N ARG A 820 33.23 -5.48 23.21
CA ARG A 820 31.99 -4.74 23.46
C ARG A 820 32.29 -3.28 23.85
N ALA A 821 31.41 -2.38 23.46
CA ALA A 821 31.37 -1.00 23.93
C ALA A 821 30.01 -0.69 24.56
N MET A 822 30.01 0.21 25.52
CA MET A 822 28.83 0.81 26.11
C MET A 822 28.92 2.32 25.95
N GLU A 823 27.90 2.93 25.36
CA GLU A 823 27.74 4.39 25.32
C GLU A 823 26.57 4.81 26.20
N THR A 824 26.81 5.78 27.09
CA THR A 824 25.77 6.35 27.95
C THR A 824 25.33 7.70 27.42
N TRP A 825 24.04 7.84 27.19
CA TRP A 825 23.39 9.04 26.70
C TRP A 825 22.41 9.58 27.73
N ARG A 826 22.35 10.90 27.88
CA ARG A 826 21.40 11.60 28.76
C ARG A 826 20.33 12.27 27.92
N VAL A 827 19.08 11.99 28.27
CA VAL A 827 17.91 12.67 27.70
C VAL A 827 17.33 13.56 28.78
N GLU A 828 17.57 14.87 28.68
CA GLU A 828 17.12 15.84 29.69
C GLU A 828 15.65 16.25 29.50
N ASP A 829 15.20 16.32 28.25
CA ASP A 829 13.82 16.66 27.91
C ASP A 829 12.92 15.41 27.92
N ALA A 830 11.61 15.63 28.07
CA ALA A 830 10.63 14.57 27.91
C ALA A 830 10.50 14.21 26.42
N LEU A 831 11.35 13.29 25.95
CA LEU A 831 11.37 12.81 24.56
C LEU A 831 10.91 11.36 24.45
N ALA A 832 10.30 11.03 23.32
CA ALA A 832 10.12 9.64 22.94
C ALA A 832 11.49 9.04 22.54
N ARG A 833 11.64 7.71 22.60
CA ARG A 833 12.94 7.07 22.38
C ARG A 833 13.07 6.49 20.98
N SER A 834 14.17 6.85 20.34
CA SER A 834 14.66 6.29 19.09
C SER A 834 16.17 6.05 19.19
N TYR A 835 16.65 5.05 18.46
CA TYR A 835 18.09 4.84 18.32
C TYR A 835 18.42 4.24 16.95
N SER A 836 19.66 4.42 16.56
CA SER A 836 20.28 3.70 15.47
C SER A 836 21.72 3.34 15.84
N VAL A 837 22.09 2.08 15.66
CA VAL A 837 23.36 1.52 16.07
C VAL A 837 23.88 0.64 14.95
N GLY A 838 25.11 0.86 14.52
CA GLY A 838 25.71 0.07 13.44
C GLY A 838 27.21 0.29 13.33
N ALA A 839 27.81 -0.32 12.32
CA ALA A 839 29.23 -0.15 11.98
C ALA A 839 29.54 1.23 11.34
N TYR A 840 29.00 2.31 11.92
CA TYR A 840 29.04 3.63 11.32
C TYR A 840 30.45 4.22 11.23
N LYS A 841 30.70 4.85 10.08
CA LYS A 841 31.71 5.89 9.93
C LYS A 841 31.11 7.20 10.44
N ALA A 842 31.21 7.41 11.75
CA ALA A 842 30.68 8.60 12.41
C ALA A 842 31.66 9.79 12.31
N GLY A 843 31.14 10.96 11.91
CA GLY A 843 31.84 12.24 11.96
C GLY A 843 30.98 13.30 12.66
N VAL A 844 31.60 14.13 13.50
CA VAL A 844 30.95 15.31 14.10
C VAL A 844 31.56 16.55 13.44
N TYR A 845 30.72 17.31 12.76
CA TYR A 845 31.11 18.51 12.02
C TYR A 845 30.69 19.74 12.80
N ASP A 846 31.60 20.71 12.96
CA ASP A 846 31.28 22.02 13.54
C ASP A 846 30.93 22.99 12.41
N THR A 847 29.64 23.21 12.22
CA THR A 847 29.07 24.01 11.14
C THR A 847 28.43 25.24 11.75
N SER A 848 29.09 26.40 11.65
CA SER A 848 28.61 27.67 12.21
C SER A 848 28.41 27.66 13.73
N GLY A 849 29.26 26.95 14.49
CA GLY A 849 29.19 26.89 15.95
C GLY A 849 28.16 25.88 16.48
N ARG A 850 27.67 25.00 15.60
CA ARG A 850 26.71 23.93 15.88
C ARG A 850 27.33 22.60 15.47
N LYS A 851 27.26 21.60 16.36
CA LYS A 851 27.78 20.25 16.10
C LYS A 851 26.71 19.39 15.43
N VAL A 852 27.03 18.84 14.26
CA VAL A 852 26.18 17.91 13.50
C VAL A 852 26.85 16.55 13.42
N GLY A 853 26.16 15.50 13.87
CA GLY A 853 26.63 14.13 13.70
C GLY A 853 26.17 13.55 12.37
N ILE A 854 27.08 12.93 11.61
CA ILE A 854 26.76 12.18 10.40
C ILE A 854 27.27 10.76 10.59
N TYR A 855 26.37 9.78 10.50
CA TYR A 855 26.61 8.36 10.74
C TYR A 855 26.31 7.59 9.45
N LEU A 856 27.35 7.21 8.71
CA LEU A 856 27.22 6.53 7.42
C LEU A 856 27.63 5.07 7.51
N LEU A 857 26.86 4.19 6.88
CA LEU A 857 27.24 2.78 6.63
C LEU A 857 28.04 2.67 5.33
N SER A 858 27.78 3.55 4.34
CA SER A 858 28.37 3.46 3.01
C SER A 858 29.74 4.12 2.88
N ASP A 859 30.53 3.63 1.91
CA ASP A 859 31.88 4.11 1.55
C ASP A 859 31.87 5.40 0.70
N LYS A 860 30.82 6.22 0.75
CA LYS A 860 30.68 7.47 -0.04
C LYS A 860 30.80 8.73 0.83
N PRO A 861 31.96 9.02 1.44
CA PRO A 861 32.12 10.12 2.41
C PRO A 861 32.23 11.53 1.79
N ASP A 862 32.24 11.68 0.47
CA ASP A 862 32.56 12.98 -0.16
C ASP A 862 31.47 14.06 0.02
N SER A 863 30.28 13.72 0.53
CA SER A 863 29.18 14.68 0.81
C SER A 863 28.85 14.86 2.30
N ALA A 864 29.51 14.16 3.23
CA ALA A 864 29.11 14.17 4.64
C ALA A 864 29.18 15.58 5.27
N GLU A 865 30.21 16.36 4.94
CA GLU A 865 30.34 17.75 5.36
C GLU A 865 29.25 18.64 4.73
N ASP A 866 28.93 18.44 3.45
CA ASP A 866 27.84 19.16 2.78
C ASP A 866 26.48 18.87 3.42
N GLN A 867 26.19 17.60 3.75
CA GLN A 867 24.96 17.22 4.45
C GLN A 867 24.89 17.86 5.84
N ALA A 868 26.00 17.85 6.58
CA ALA A 868 26.08 18.49 7.88
C ALA A 868 25.82 20.00 7.79
N GLN A 869 26.46 20.67 6.83
CA GLN A 869 26.32 22.11 6.63
C GLN A 869 24.90 22.48 6.22
N ILE A 870 24.28 21.74 5.30
CA ILE A 870 22.89 21.95 4.87
C ILE A 870 21.91 21.80 6.03
N LEU A 871 22.05 20.74 6.84
CA LEU A 871 21.17 20.53 7.98
C LEU A 871 21.33 21.67 9.00
N ALA A 872 22.56 22.08 9.31
CA ALA A 872 22.82 23.18 10.23
C ALA A 872 22.25 24.51 9.73
N ASP A 873 22.41 24.81 8.44
CA ASP A 873 21.87 26.03 7.84
C ASP A 873 20.34 26.03 7.79
N ALA A 874 19.71 24.90 7.44
CA ALA A 874 18.27 24.73 7.43
C ALA A 874 17.68 24.95 8.84
N VAL A 875 18.24 24.28 9.86
CA VAL A 875 17.83 24.45 11.26
C VAL A 875 18.01 25.90 11.71
N ARG A 876 19.12 26.56 11.36
CA ARG A 876 19.37 27.96 11.73
C ARG A 876 18.31 28.90 11.16
N VAL A 877 18.07 28.87 9.85
CA VAL A 877 17.11 29.79 9.21
C VAL A 877 15.67 29.51 9.64
N MET A 878 15.31 28.25 9.87
CA MET A 878 14.00 27.91 10.40
C MET A 878 13.85 28.35 11.85
N ALA A 879 14.90 28.24 12.68
CA ALA A 879 14.84 28.68 14.07
C ALA A 879 14.67 30.21 14.20
N GLU A 880 15.20 30.99 13.26
CA GLU A 880 14.93 32.44 13.17
C GLU A 880 13.45 32.76 12.89
N ARG A 881 12.71 31.81 12.31
CA ARG A 881 11.28 31.97 11.95
C ARG A 881 10.34 31.34 12.96
N PHE A 882 10.58 30.09 13.36
CA PHE A 882 9.70 29.29 14.20
C PHE A 882 10.08 29.31 15.69
N GLY A 883 11.22 29.93 16.04
CA GLY A 883 11.74 29.92 17.40
C GLY A 883 12.87 28.89 17.59
N PRO A 884 13.50 28.83 18.77
CA PRO A 884 14.62 27.92 19.02
C PRO A 884 14.30 26.48 18.62
N TYR A 885 15.28 25.78 18.04
CA TYR A 885 15.12 24.35 17.76
C TYR A 885 15.02 23.58 19.09
N PRO A 886 14.02 22.70 19.27
CA PRO A 886 13.70 22.15 20.58
C PRO A 886 14.65 21.05 21.05
N TYR A 887 15.53 20.52 20.19
CA TYR A 887 16.40 19.40 20.55
C TYR A 887 17.88 19.79 20.58
N GLN A 888 18.61 19.15 21.49
CA GLN A 888 20.03 19.42 21.74
C GLN A 888 20.95 19.00 20.58
N GLN A 889 20.51 18.06 19.76
CA GLN A 889 21.25 17.54 18.61
C GLN A 889 20.38 17.51 17.35
N PHE A 890 21.05 17.45 16.20
CA PHE A 890 20.47 17.25 14.87
C PHE A 890 21.51 16.48 14.06
N SER A 891 21.35 15.16 14.02
CA SER A 891 22.25 14.23 13.34
C SER A 891 21.56 13.53 12.17
N ILE A 892 22.35 12.92 11.27
CA ILE A 892 21.83 12.06 10.20
C ILE A 892 22.43 10.66 10.37
N ALA A 893 21.57 9.64 10.34
CA ALA A 893 21.92 8.24 10.38
C ALA A 893 21.48 7.55 9.09
N GLU A 894 22.43 6.95 8.38
CA GLU A 894 22.15 6.13 7.20
C GLU A 894 21.63 4.76 7.62
N VAL A 895 20.46 4.37 7.13
CA VAL A 895 20.00 2.97 7.22
C VAL A 895 20.33 2.24 5.91
N PRO A 896 20.42 0.90 5.91
CA PRO A 896 20.72 0.14 4.70
C PRO A 896 19.71 0.39 3.57
N ALA A 897 20.15 0.21 2.32
CA ALA A 897 19.32 0.47 1.14
C ALA A 897 18.10 -0.46 1.02
N TRP A 898 18.17 -1.65 1.63
CA TRP A 898 17.10 -2.64 1.65
C TRP A 898 15.98 -2.31 2.64
N VAL A 899 16.22 -1.43 3.61
CA VAL A 899 15.17 -0.91 4.48
C VAL A 899 14.21 -0.09 3.62
N ASP A 900 12.93 -0.45 3.61
CA ASP A 900 11.90 0.22 2.82
C ASP A 900 10.76 0.74 3.70
N GLY A 901 9.84 1.51 3.11
CA GLY A 901 8.67 2.05 3.81
C GLY A 901 8.79 3.50 4.27
N PHE A 902 9.96 4.14 4.11
CA PHE A 902 10.13 5.59 4.32
C PHE A 902 11.28 6.19 3.50
N GLY A 903 11.24 7.50 3.25
CA GLY A 903 12.32 8.25 2.58
C GLY A 903 13.37 8.73 3.58
N ALA A 904 12.89 9.49 4.56
CA ALA A 904 13.57 9.79 5.80
C ALA A 904 12.55 9.77 6.95
N SER A 905 13.04 9.84 8.19
CA SER A 905 12.21 9.83 9.39
C SER A 905 12.84 10.72 10.46
N SER A 906 12.03 11.59 11.06
CA SER A 906 12.43 12.50 12.12
C SER A 906 12.33 11.85 13.50
N GLU A 907 13.47 11.62 14.13
CA GLU A 907 13.61 10.83 15.36
C GLU A 907 13.82 11.69 16.61
N GLN A 908 13.28 12.91 16.65
CA GLN A 908 13.42 13.86 17.77
C GLN A 908 14.90 14.14 18.14
N GLY A 909 15.63 14.74 17.20
CA GLY A 909 17.04 15.15 17.35
C GLY A 909 18.02 14.44 16.42
N PHE A 910 17.55 13.47 15.63
CA PHE A 910 18.29 12.96 14.48
C PHE A 910 17.32 12.50 13.38
N ILE A 911 17.87 12.23 12.20
CA ILE A 911 17.13 11.84 11.01
C ILE A 911 17.67 10.49 10.55
N MET A 912 16.80 9.50 10.37
CA MET A 912 17.16 8.26 9.68
C MET A 912 16.84 8.40 8.20
N THR A 913 17.76 8.02 7.31
CA THR A 913 17.51 8.09 5.86
C THR A 913 18.30 7.04 5.09
N ARG A 914 17.87 6.79 3.84
CA ARG A 914 18.46 5.77 2.97
C ARG A 914 19.60 6.33 2.12
N PRO A 915 20.50 5.47 1.61
CA PRO A 915 21.71 5.91 0.90
C PRO A 915 21.40 6.75 -0.35
N GLY A 916 20.29 6.48 -1.04
CA GLY A 916 19.86 7.21 -2.23
C GLY A 916 19.58 8.70 -1.98
N PHE A 917 19.12 9.06 -0.79
CA PHE A 917 18.83 10.45 -0.42
C PHE A 917 20.08 11.23 0.01
N LEU A 918 21.12 10.51 0.43
CA LEU A 918 22.43 11.05 0.79
C LEU A 918 23.34 11.26 -0.43
N ALA A 919 23.02 10.60 -1.55
CA ALA A 919 23.78 10.66 -2.80
C ALA A 919 23.50 11.91 -3.67
N VAL A 920 22.67 12.85 -3.19
CA VAL A 920 22.38 14.11 -3.90
C VAL A 920 23.64 15.00 -3.91
N PRO A 921 24.17 15.40 -5.08
CA PRO A 921 25.34 16.27 -5.15
C PRO A 921 25.10 17.61 -4.45
N GLY A 922 26.02 18.01 -3.57
CA GLY A 922 25.90 19.23 -2.77
C GLY A 922 24.90 19.11 -1.60
N GLY A 923 24.29 17.94 -1.39
CA GLY A 923 23.41 17.61 -0.29
C GLY A 923 21.91 17.83 -0.55
N ASN A 924 21.06 17.24 0.29
CA ASN A 924 19.61 17.15 0.07
C ASN A 924 18.81 18.13 0.95
N LEU A 925 18.91 19.43 0.64
CA LEU A 925 18.26 20.49 1.41
C LEU A 925 16.74 20.30 1.58
N PRO A 926 15.94 19.97 0.54
CA PRO A 926 14.50 19.81 0.71
C PRO A 926 14.13 18.74 1.74
N LEU A 927 14.79 17.58 1.69
CA LEU A 927 14.56 16.48 2.62
C LEU A 927 14.97 16.84 4.03
N PHE A 928 16.21 17.28 4.23
CA PHE A 928 16.68 17.53 5.59
C PHE A 928 16.01 18.75 6.23
N ALA A 929 15.58 19.74 5.45
CA ALA A 929 14.76 20.83 5.97
C ALA A 929 13.34 20.36 6.36
N HIS A 930 12.70 19.47 5.58
CA HIS A 930 11.41 18.88 5.94
C HIS A 930 11.53 18.09 7.25
N GLU A 931 12.46 17.15 7.33
CA GLU A 931 12.65 16.29 8.50
C GLU A 931 13.09 17.07 9.75
N ALA A 932 13.88 18.13 9.57
CA ALA A 932 14.22 19.03 10.67
C ALA A 932 13.03 19.88 11.10
N ALA A 933 12.15 20.30 10.18
CA ALA A 933 10.96 21.08 10.50
C ALA A 933 9.97 20.30 11.38
N HIS A 934 9.94 18.96 11.28
CA HIS A 934 9.20 18.11 12.22
C HIS A 934 9.60 18.32 13.68
N GLY A 935 10.81 18.85 13.94
CA GLY A 935 11.22 19.22 15.28
C GLY A 935 10.23 20.15 15.98
N TRP A 936 9.67 21.13 15.27
CA TRP A 936 8.60 21.99 15.79
C TRP A 936 7.21 21.37 15.57
N PHE A 937 7.00 20.75 14.40
CA PHE A 937 5.67 20.34 13.93
C PHE A 937 5.50 18.82 13.94
N GLY A 938 4.65 18.29 14.81
CA GLY A 938 4.46 16.85 14.99
C GLY A 938 5.33 16.25 16.11
N ASN A 939 6.49 16.84 16.42
CA ASN A 939 7.33 16.41 17.55
C ASN A 939 7.16 17.30 18.79
N LEU A 940 7.54 18.59 18.75
CA LEU A 940 7.34 19.51 19.88
C LEU A 940 5.85 19.78 20.15
N VAL A 941 5.07 19.95 19.09
CA VAL A 941 3.61 20.11 19.15
C VAL A 941 2.98 19.03 18.29
N GLY A 942 2.29 18.09 18.93
CA GLY A 942 1.50 17.05 18.26
C GLY A 942 0.21 17.62 17.67
N THR A 943 -0.60 16.75 17.06
CA THR A 943 -1.81 17.18 16.36
C THR A 943 -3.01 16.35 16.77
N SER A 944 -4.17 16.99 16.91
CA SER A 944 -5.41 16.33 17.30
C SER A 944 -6.57 16.59 16.33
N GLY A 945 -7.52 15.64 16.30
CA GLY A 945 -8.74 15.76 15.52
C GLY A 945 -8.56 15.70 14.00
N ARG A 946 -9.66 15.95 13.27
CA ARG A 946 -9.67 15.87 11.81
C ARG A 946 -8.87 17.02 11.19
N GLY A 947 -8.11 16.70 10.15
CA GLY A 947 -7.21 17.64 9.48
C GLY A 947 -5.97 18.00 10.29
N GLY A 948 -5.74 17.38 11.45
CA GLY A 948 -4.56 17.61 12.29
C GLY A 948 -3.25 17.36 11.57
N HIS A 949 -3.19 16.36 10.68
CA HIS A 949 -2.00 16.05 9.86
C HIS A 949 -1.48 17.22 9.01
N LEU A 950 -2.33 18.20 8.67
CA LEU A 950 -1.87 19.43 8.01
C LEU A 950 -0.87 20.21 8.87
N LEU A 951 -1.04 20.16 10.18
CA LEU A 951 -0.21 20.85 11.16
C LEU A 951 1.07 20.09 11.51
N SER A 952 1.20 18.81 11.09
CA SER A 952 2.46 18.08 11.14
C SER A 952 3.16 18.11 9.78
N GLU A 953 2.66 17.34 8.82
CA GLU A 953 3.28 17.12 7.50
C GLU A 953 3.28 18.39 6.65
N GLY A 954 2.14 19.09 6.59
CA GLY A 954 2.02 20.29 5.78
C GLY A 954 2.91 21.44 6.28
N LEU A 955 3.04 21.61 7.60
CA LEU A 955 3.93 22.62 8.18
C LEU A 955 5.40 22.21 8.10
N ALA A 956 5.73 20.93 8.24
CA ALA A 956 7.08 20.42 8.02
C ALA A 956 7.53 20.65 6.57
N GLN A 957 6.66 20.30 5.61
CA GLN A 957 6.86 20.56 4.19
C GLN A 957 6.98 22.07 3.88
N TYR A 958 6.22 22.91 4.58
CA TYR A 958 6.37 24.36 4.46
C TYR A 958 7.65 24.89 5.12
N GLY A 959 8.17 24.22 6.15
CA GLY A 959 9.49 24.47 6.71
C GLY A 959 10.59 24.31 5.67
N ALA A 960 10.52 23.29 4.82
CA ALA A 960 11.42 23.14 3.68
C ALA A 960 11.33 24.33 2.69
N VAL A 961 10.12 24.83 2.41
CA VAL A 961 9.93 26.04 1.59
C VAL A 961 10.62 27.25 2.23
N VAL A 962 10.48 27.45 3.54
CA VAL A 962 11.11 28.54 4.29
C VAL A 962 12.64 28.43 4.27
N ALA A 963 13.19 27.23 4.42
CA ALA A 963 14.63 27.00 4.38
C ALA A 963 15.20 27.29 2.98
N ILE A 964 14.55 26.76 1.93
CA ILE A 964 14.94 27.00 0.54
C ILE A 964 14.85 28.50 0.21
N GLU A 965 13.79 29.18 0.63
CA GLU A 965 13.64 30.63 0.41
C GLU A 965 14.79 31.42 1.04
N ALA A 966 15.17 31.07 2.28
CA ALA A 966 16.22 31.77 3.01
C ALA A 966 17.63 31.50 2.48
N LEU A 967 17.90 30.27 2.01
CA LEU A 967 19.24 29.83 1.60
C LEU A 967 19.50 29.97 0.09
N GLU A 968 18.49 29.72 -0.73
CA GLU A 968 18.59 29.74 -2.20
C GLU A 968 17.79 30.87 -2.87
N GLY A 969 16.90 31.52 -2.12
CA GLY A 969 16.12 32.67 -2.56
C GLY A 969 14.67 32.36 -2.97
N PRO A 970 13.82 33.39 -3.15
CA PRO A 970 12.39 33.21 -3.38
C PRO A 970 12.05 32.42 -4.64
N ALA A 971 12.79 32.60 -5.74
CA ALA A 971 12.55 31.88 -7.00
C ALA A 971 12.75 30.36 -6.84
N ALA A 972 13.72 29.96 -6.02
CA ALA A 972 14.01 28.56 -5.74
C ALA A 972 12.89 27.92 -4.90
N ALA A 973 12.34 28.67 -3.94
CA ALA A 973 11.19 28.25 -3.14
C ALA A 973 9.90 28.16 -3.97
N THR A 974 9.64 29.14 -4.84
CA THR A 974 8.54 29.08 -5.81
C THR A 974 8.68 27.87 -6.73
N THR A 975 9.88 27.56 -7.22
CA THR A 975 10.10 26.37 -8.04
C THR A 975 9.76 25.09 -7.28
N PHE A 976 10.16 24.99 -6.00
CA PHE A 976 9.89 23.82 -5.16
C PHE A 976 8.41 23.65 -4.81
N LEU A 977 7.67 24.74 -4.61
CA LEU A 977 6.21 24.71 -4.47
C LEU A 977 5.54 24.13 -5.74
N ARG A 978 6.08 24.46 -6.91
CA ARG A 978 5.50 24.11 -8.21
C ARG A 978 5.89 22.70 -8.68
N PHE A 979 7.15 22.32 -8.48
CA PHE A 979 7.77 21.12 -9.01
C PHE A 979 8.69 20.47 -7.98
N SER A 980 8.79 19.14 -8.04
CA SER A 980 9.73 18.41 -7.18
C SER A 980 11.19 18.58 -7.63
N ARG A 981 12.13 18.14 -6.79
CA ARG A 981 13.58 18.22 -7.02
C ARG A 981 14.21 16.83 -7.02
N THR A 982 15.42 16.75 -7.55
CA THR A 982 16.21 15.50 -7.52
C THR A 982 16.43 15.07 -6.06
N GLY A 983 16.21 13.79 -5.77
CA GLY A 983 16.32 13.26 -4.40
C GLY A 983 15.16 13.66 -3.49
N TYR A 984 14.03 14.12 -4.03
CA TYR A 984 12.82 14.43 -3.27
C TYR A 984 11.57 13.75 -3.86
N VAL A 985 10.48 13.70 -3.11
CA VAL A 985 9.26 12.98 -3.51
C VAL A 985 8.58 13.72 -4.68
N PRO A 986 8.39 13.09 -5.86
CA PRO A 986 7.84 13.79 -7.04
C PRO A 986 6.43 14.34 -6.87
N SER A 987 5.61 13.70 -6.04
CA SER A 987 4.18 14.04 -5.89
C SER A 987 3.88 15.15 -4.88
N GLN A 988 4.85 15.59 -4.08
CA GLN A 988 4.67 16.58 -3.00
C GLN A 988 4.88 18.03 -3.49
N CYS A 989 4.22 18.40 -4.59
CA CYS A 989 4.29 19.73 -5.21
C CYS A 989 3.01 20.02 -6.02
N ALA A 990 2.85 21.24 -6.57
CA ALA A 990 1.67 21.62 -7.34
C ALA A 990 1.40 20.67 -8.53
N GLU A 991 2.42 20.29 -9.31
CA GLU A 991 2.28 19.33 -10.40
C GLU A 991 1.69 17.98 -9.91
N GLY A 992 2.23 17.47 -8.80
CA GLY A 992 1.75 16.27 -8.15
C GLY A 992 0.31 16.38 -7.65
N TYR A 993 -0.04 17.52 -7.05
CA TYR A 993 -1.41 17.80 -6.60
C TYR A 993 -2.39 17.87 -7.77
N PHE A 994 -2.06 18.58 -8.86
CA PHE A 994 -2.94 18.66 -10.03
C PHE A 994 -3.11 17.32 -10.74
N ARG A 995 -2.14 16.40 -10.62
CA ARG A 995 -2.32 15.00 -11.01
C ARG A 995 -3.35 14.28 -10.13
N ILE A 996 -3.28 14.41 -8.81
CA ILE A 996 -4.26 13.84 -7.87
C ILE A 996 -5.66 14.41 -8.14
N LEU A 997 -5.73 15.72 -8.39
CA LEU A 997 -6.97 16.43 -8.67
C LEU A 997 -7.61 15.89 -9.97
N ARG A 998 -6.84 15.71 -11.05
CA ARG A 998 -7.32 15.11 -12.31
C ARG A 998 -7.86 13.69 -12.13
N GLU A 999 -7.27 12.92 -11.23
CA GLU A 999 -7.68 11.55 -10.94
C GLU A 999 -8.92 11.48 -10.04
N GLY A 1000 -9.49 12.61 -9.61
CA GLY A 1000 -10.69 12.66 -8.77
C GLY A 1000 -10.46 12.18 -7.33
N ARG A 1001 -9.20 12.13 -6.88
CA ARG A 1001 -8.81 11.60 -5.57
C ARG A 1001 -8.60 12.66 -4.49
N ASP A 1002 -8.86 13.93 -4.79
CA ASP A 1002 -8.75 15.03 -3.81
C ASP A 1002 -9.92 15.04 -2.82
N ALA A 1003 -9.66 15.46 -1.58
CA ALA A 1003 -10.64 15.53 -0.50
C ALA A 1003 -10.42 16.78 0.37
N PRO A 1004 -11.46 17.28 1.07
CA PRO A 1004 -11.29 18.38 2.02
C PRO A 1004 -10.35 18.00 3.17
N ILE A 1005 -9.27 18.75 3.35
CA ILE A 1005 -8.25 18.50 4.38
C ILE A 1005 -8.88 18.51 5.78
N SER A 1006 -9.84 19.41 6.05
CA SER A 1006 -10.50 19.49 7.37
C SER A 1006 -11.35 18.28 7.75
N LYS A 1007 -11.64 17.39 6.80
CA LYS A 1007 -12.44 16.18 7.03
C LYS A 1007 -11.59 14.91 7.15
N MET A 1008 -10.29 14.98 6.85
CA MET A 1008 -9.39 13.83 6.87
C MET A 1008 -9.22 13.32 8.31
N ALA A 1009 -9.48 12.02 8.52
CA ALA A 1009 -9.31 11.35 9.81
C ALA A 1009 -7.98 10.58 9.90
N ASP A 1010 -7.35 10.28 8.77
CA ASP A 1010 -6.05 9.66 8.67
C ASP A 1010 -5.12 10.47 7.74
N GLY A 1011 -3.82 10.31 7.95
CA GLY A 1011 -2.76 10.95 7.18
C GLY A 1011 -2.00 9.94 6.30
N GLY A 1012 -2.63 8.81 5.94
CA GLY A 1012 -2.01 7.76 5.14
C GLY A 1012 -2.28 7.89 3.64
N GLY A 1013 -1.44 7.27 2.82
CA GLY A 1013 -1.68 7.12 1.38
C GLY A 1013 -1.85 8.46 0.65
N VAL A 1014 -2.94 8.63 -0.11
CA VAL A 1014 -3.18 9.85 -0.90
C VAL A 1014 -3.44 11.08 -0.02
N ASN A 1015 -4.00 10.91 1.18
CA ASN A 1015 -4.28 12.02 2.10
C ASN A 1015 -2.97 12.68 2.55
N HIS A 1016 -1.93 11.88 2.82
CA HIS A 1016 -0.57 12.35 3.10
C HIS A 1016 -0.08 13.28 1.96
N THR A 1017 -0.14 12.78 0.73
CA THR A 1017 0.35 13.54 -0.44
C THR A 1017 -0.45 14.81 -0.70
N ILE A 1018 -1.77 14.80 -0.45
CA ILE A 1018 -2.60 16.02 -0.55
C ILE A 1018 -2.16 17.03 0.50
N VAL A 1019 -1.93 16.59 1.74
CA VAL A 1019 -1.48 17.47 2.81
C VAL A 1019 -0.11 18.09 2.50
N ASP A 1020 0.84 17.32 1.97
CA ASP A 1020 2.15 17.89 1.58
C ASP A 1020 2.00 18.87 0.43
N ALA A 1021 1.34 18.44 -0.65
CA ALA A 1021 1.32 19.17 -1.91
C ALA A 1021 0.36 20.36 -1.89
N LYS A 1022 -0.85 20.22 -1.33
CA LYS A 1022 -1.79 21.33 -1.18
C LYS A 1022 -1.49 22.13 0.08
N GLY A 1023 -1.10 21.48 1.17
CA GLY A 1023 -0.92 22.13 2.47
C GLY A 1023 0.21 23.16 2.49
N HIS A 1024 1.39 22.88 1.92
CA HIS A 1024 2.46 23.88 1.89
C HIS A 1024 2.10 25.12 1.05
N TRP A 1025 1.19 24.98 0.07
CA TRP A 1025 0.62 26.09 -0.69
C TRP A 1025 -0.38 26.88 0.14
N ILE A 1026 -1.19 26.22 0.98
CA ILE A 1026 -2.11 26.91 1.89
C ILE A 1026 -1.33 27.80 2.84
N PHE A 1027 -0.23 27.32 3.41
CA PHE A 1027 0.63 28.13 4.28
C PHE A 1027 1.34 29.25 3.52
N HIS A 1028 1.82 28.99 2.30
CA HIS A 1028 2.39 30.02 1.43
C HIS A 1028 1.40 31.16 1.16
N MET A 1029 0.18 30.83 0.73
CA MET A 1029 -0.88 31.79 0.45
C MET A 1029 -1.35 32.51 1.72
N LEU A 1030 -1.43 31.82 2.85
CA LEU A 1030 -1.80 32.44 4.12
C LEU A 1030 -0.76 33.46 4.57
N ARG A 1031 0.54 33.11 4.53
CA ARG A 1031 1.63 34.03 4.85
C ARG A 1031 1.55 35.32 4.03
N ARG A 1032 1.28 35.21 2.72
CA ARG A 1032 1.06 36.38 1.86
C ARG A 1032 -0.17 37.19 2.27
N ARG A 1033 -1.25 36.50 2.66
CA ARG A 1033 -2.52 37.15 3.05
C ARG A 1033 -2.42 37.93 4.36
N VAL A 1034 -1.66 37.45 5.34
CA VAL A 1034 -1.53 38.07 6.67
C VAL A 1034 -0.25 38.87 6.87
N SER A 1035 0.72 38.75 5.97
CA SER A 1035 2.13 39.20 6.06
C SER A 1035 3.06 38.25 6.83
N ASP A 1036 4.35 38.31 6.50
CA ASP A 1036 5.43 37.56 7.16
C ASP A 1036 5.43 37.74 8.68
N GLU A 1037 5.34 38.99 9.15
CA GLU A 1037 5.41 39.31 10.58
C GLU A 1037 4.28 38.65 11.35
N VAL A 1038 3.04 38.79 10.87
CA VAL A 1038 1.88 38.16 11.49
C VAL A 1038 1.99 36.65 11.43
N PHE A 1039 2.30 36.08 10.25
CA PHE A 1039 2.35 34.62 10.08
C PHE A 1039 3.34 33.96 11.04
N PHE A 1040 4.59 34.41 11.04
CA PHE A 1040 5.62 33.78 11.88
C PHE A 1040 5.42 34.10 13.37
N SER A 1041 4.90 35.28 13.73
CA SER A 1041 4.59 35.59 15.14
C SER A 1041 3.45 34.73 15.69
N THR A 1042 2.41 34.47 14.90
CA THR A 1042 1.32 33.57 15.28
C THR A 1042 1.80 32.12 15.35
N VAL A 1043 2.61 31.65 14.39
CA VAL A 1043 3.19 30.30 14.46
C VAL A 1043 4.03 30.11 15.72
N ARG A 1044 4.90 31.08 16.08
CA ARG A 1044 5.67 31.03 17.32
C ARG A 1044 4.78 30.99 18.56
N ALA A 1045 3.76 31.85 18.61
CA ALA A 1045 2.83 31.86 19.74
C ALA A 1045 2.11 30.52 19.92
N LEU A 1046 1.70 29.88 18.82
CA LEU A 1046 1.08 28.55 18.85
C LEU A 1046 2.07 27.46 19.30
N LEU A 1047 3.32 27.52 18.82
CA LEU A 1047 4.36 26.60 19.26
C LEU A 1047 4.66 26.74 20.76
N ASP A 1048 4.73 27.98 21.28
CA ASP A 1048 4.94 28.26 22.69
C ASP A 1048 3.74 27.85 23.56
N GLU A 1049 2.52 28.08 23.09
CA GLU A 1049 1.27 27.76 23.81
C GLU A 1049 1.04 26.24 23.92
N HIS A 1050 1.37 25.49 22.87
CA HIS A 1050 1.08 24.06 22.76
C HIS A 1050 2.30 23.15 22.91
N ALA A 1051 3.46 23.69 23.31
CA ALA A 1051 4.69 22.92 23.50
C ALA A 1051 4.48 21.72 24.45
N GLY A 1052 4.87 20.53 24.00
CA GLY A 1052 4.69 19.27 24.73
C GLY A 1052 3.26 18.74 24.77
N GLY A 1053 2.33 19.36 24.04
CA GLY A 1053 0.93 18.95 23.91
C GLY A 1053 0.52 18.80 22.44
N GLU A 1054 -0.79 18.88 22.20
CA GLU A 1054 -1.38 18.77 20.86
C GLU A 1054 -2.15 20.03 20.45
N MET A 1055 -2.23 20.26 19.15
CA MET A 1055 -2.99 21.35 18.54
C MET A 1055 -3.98 20.81 17.49
N SER A 1056 -5.22 21.28 17.55
CA SER A 1056 -6.25 21.00 16.54
C SER A 1056 -6.26 22.04 15.42
N LEU A 1057 -6.79 21.65 14.26
CA LEU A 1057 -6.97 22.56 13.12
C LEU A 1057 -7.85 23.78 13.45
N ASP A 1058 -8.84 23.62 14.33
CA ASP A 1058 -9.74 24.72 14.72
C ASP A 1058 -9.05 25.73 15.64
N GLN A 1059 -8.21 25.29 16.57
CA GLN A 1059 -7.38 26.19 17.39
C GLN A 1059 -6.44 27.00 16.50
N TRP A 1060 -5.79 26.34 15.53
CA TRP A 1060 -4.91 27.01 14.59
C TRP A 1060 -5.65 28.08 13.75
N ARG A 1061 -6.84 27.75 13.22
CA ARG A 1061 -7.70 28.70 12.49
C ARG A 1061 -8.11 29.89 13.35
N ALA A 1062 -8.46 29.63 14.61
CA ALA A 1062 -8.88 30.67 15.55
C ALA A 1062 -7.73 31.65 15.83
N ALA A 1063 -6.52 31.14 16.08
CA ALA A 1063 -5.34 31.97 16.33
C ALA A 1063 -5.01 32.90 15.15
N PHE A 1064 -5.01 32.38 13.92
CA PHE A 1064 -4.77 33.20 12.74
C PHE A 1064 -5.90 34.21 12.49
N THR A 1065 -7.16 33.82 12.70
CA THR A 1065 -8.31 34.72 12.58
C THR A 1065 -8.25 35.86 13.60
N ALA A 1066 -7.81 35.57 14.83
CA ALA A 1066 -7.62 36.56 15.88
C ALA A 1066 -6.43 37.49 15.60
N ALA A 1067 -5.34 36.96 15.02
CA ALA A 1067 -4.16 37.74 14.67
C ALA A 1067 -4.38 38.68 13.47
N ALA A 1068 -5.34 38.37 12.60
CA ALA A 1068 -5.63 39.15 11.39
C ALA A 1068 -7.14 39.27 11.09
N PRO A 1069 -7.92 39.92 11.97
CA PRO A 1069 -9.39 39.97 11.86
C PRO A 1069 -9.88 40.68 10.59
N ASP A 1070 -9.11 41.65 10.09
CA ASP A 1070 -9.47 42.44 8.89
C ASP A 1070 -9.11 41.74 7.56
N ARG A 1071 -8.64 40.48 7.60
CA ARG A 1071 -8.18 39.74 6.40
C ARG A 1071 -9.19 38.69 5.89
N GLU A 1072 -10.39 38.63 6.46
CA GLU A 1072 -11.48 37.72 6.05
C GLU A 1072 -11.06 36.23 5.99
N LEU A 1073 -10.23 35.78 6.93
CA LEU A 1073 -9.60 34.44 6.88
C LEU A 1073 -10.60 33.28 6.95
N GLY A 1074 -11.81 33.49 7.51
CA GLY A 1074 -12.86 32.46 7.49
C GLY A 1074 -13.23 32.00 6.07
N LYS A 1075 -13.21 32.89 5.08
CA LYS A 1075 -13.45 32.52 3.67
C LYS A 1075 -12.25 31.81 3.06
N PHE A 1076 -11.03 32.27 3.39
CA PHE A 1076 -9.79 31.63 2.98
C PHE A 1076 -9.73 30.17 3.46
N PHE A 1077 -9.98 29.93 4.75
CA PHE A 1077 -9.97 28.58 5.31
C PHE A 1077 -11.06 27.70 4.69
N ARG A 1078 -12.27 28.23 4.51
CA ARG A 1078 -13.34 27.47 3.86
C ARG A 1078 -12.95 26.97 2.48
N GLN A 1079 -12.48 27.86 1.59
CA GLN A 1079 -12.22 27.49 0.20
C GLN A 1079 -10.99 26.58 0.03
N TRP A 1080 -10.02 26.64 0.95
CA TRP A 1080 -8.78 25.87 0.81
C TRP A 1080 -8.70 24.62 1.68
N LEU A 1081 -9.40 24.58 2.82
CA LEU A 1081 -9.38 23.45 3.76
C LEU A 1081 -10.68 22.64 3.77
N ASP A 1082 -11.84 23.30 3.64
CA ASP A 1082 -13.14 22.64 3.72
C ASP A 1082 -13.67 22.18 2.35
N GLN A 1083 -13.00 22.59 1.28
CA GLN A 1083 -13.33 22.25 -0.10
C GLN A 1083 -12.17 21.48 -0.78
N ALA A 1084 -12.53 20.42 -1.49
CA ALA A 1084 -11.65 19.76 -2.44
C ALA A 1084 -11.56 20.59 -3.74
N GLY A 1085 -10.41 20.57 -4.39
CA GLY A 1085 -10.11 21.28 -5.62
C GLY A 1085 -9.16 22.45 -5.44
N ALA A 1086 -8.79 23.02 -6.59
CA ALA A 1086 -8.09 24.29 -6.75
C ALA A 1086 -8.63 25.02 -7.99
N PRO A 1087 -8.46 26.35 -8.08
CA PRO A 1087 -8.92 27.13 -9.23
C PRO A 1087 -8.31 26.68 -10.56
N VAL A 1088 -9.15 26.66 -11.59
CA VAL A 1088 -8.75 26.49 -12.99
C VAL A 1088 -9.29 27.71 -13.73
N LEU A 1089 -8.40 28.59 -14.16
CA LEU A 1089 -8.78 29.90 -14.71
C LEU A 1089 -8.69 29.91 -16.24
N ASP A 1090 -9.65 30.57 -16.88
CA ASP A 1090 -9.58 31.05 -18.26
C ASP A 1090 -9.48 32.57 -18.26
N LEU A 1091 -8.72 33.09 -19.22
CA LEU A 1091 -8.58 34.52 -19.46
C LEU A 1091 -8.97 34.82 -20.90
N ASP A 1092 -9.89 35.75 -21.06
CA ASP A 1092 -10.23 36.34 -22.35
C ASP A 1092 -10.08 37.87 -22.27
N TYR A 1093 -9.80 38.53 -23.39
CA TYR A 1093 -9.61 39.98 -23.37
C TYR A 1093 -9.95 40.68 -24.68
N ARG A 1094 -10.26 41.98 -24.56
CA ARG A 1094 -10.54 42.86 -25.69
C ARG A 1094 -9.98 44.26 -25.45
N ALA A 1095 -9.12 44.73 -26.35
CA ALA A 1095 -8.67 46.12 -26.37
C ALA A 1095 -9.82 47.05 -26.82
N ASN A 1096 -10.02 48.16 -26.08
CA ASN A 1096 -11.16 49.06 -26.29
C ASN A 1096 -10.83 50.26 -27.20
N GLY A 1097 -9.55 50.47 -27.56
CA GLY A 1097 -9.11 51.55 -28.45
C GLY A 1097 -9.04 52.95 -27.79
N ASP A 1098 -9.43 53.07 -26.51
CA ASP A 1098 -9.36 54.28 -25.68
C ASP A 1098 -8.19 54.27 -24.68
N GLY A 1099 -7.25 53.33 -24.84
CA GLY A 1099 -6.17 53.10 -23.89
C GLY A 1099 -6.56 52.21 -22.70
N THR A 1100 -7.67 51.47 -22.80
CA THR A 1100 -8.05 50.41 -21.86
C THR A 1100 -8.22 49.05 -22.54
N VAL A 1101 -8.10 47.99 -21.74
CA VAL A 1101 -8.42 46.61 -22.10
C VAL A 1101 -9.48 46.08 -21.14
N THR A 1102 -10.49 45.42 -21.70
CA THR A 1102 -11.45 44.63 -20.94
C THR A 1102 -10.88 43.23 -20.79
N VAL A 1103 -10.65 42.77 -19.57
CA VAL A 1103 -10.19 41.41 -19.24
C VAL A 1103 -11.30 40.66 -18.53
N GLU A 1104 -11.63 39.47 -19.01
CA GLU A 1104 -12.57 38.55 -18.40
C GLU A 1104 -11.82 37.34 -17.84
N ILE A 1105 -12.03 37.05 -16.57
CA ILE A 1105 -11.50 35.86 -15.91
C ILE A 1105 -12.66 34.93 -15.58
N THR A 1106 -12.59 33.71 -16.10
CA THR A 1106 -13.58 32.65 -15.86
C THR A 1106 -12.97 31.55 -15.00
N GLN A 1107 -13.68 31.16 -13.95
CA GLN A 1107 -13.35 30.04 -13.09
C GLN A 1107 -14.05 28.78 -13.62
N ALA A 1108 -13.26 27.87 -14.19
CA ALA A 1108 -13.75 26.68 -14.88
C ALA A 1108 -13.75 25.41 -14.02
N GLN A 1109 -13.19 25.47 -12.80
CA GLN A 1109 -13.27 24.35 -11.87
C GLN A 1109 -14.71 24.13 -11.38
N PRO A 1110 -15.12 22.90 -11.04
CA PRO A 1110 -16.46 22.63 -10.52
C PRO A 1110 -16.57 23.02 -9.05
N GLY A 1111 -17.81 23.24 -8.60
CA GLY A 1111 -18.10 23.59 -7.20
C GLY A 1111 -18.19 25.10 -6.97
N GLU A 1112 -17.98 25.53 -5.73
CA GLU A 1112 -18.03 26.96 -5.40
C GLU A 1112 -16.82 27.69 -6.00
N ALA A 1113 -17.11 28.87 -6.56
CA ALA A 1113 -16.09 29.77 -7.10
C ALA A 1113 -15.17 30.27 -5.97
N TYR A 1114 -13.86 30.27 -6.22
CA TYR A 1114 -12.88 30.79 -5.27
C TYR A 1114 -12.91 32.32 -5.27
N HIS A 1115 -12.61 32.90 -4.12
CA HIS A 1115 -12.35 34.32 -4.01
C HIS A 1115 -10.84 34.54 -4.07
N LEU A 1116 -10.37 35.14 -5.16
CA LEU A 1116 -8.94 35.26 -5.46
C LEU A 1116 -8.57 36.74 -5.64
N GLU A 1117 -7.47 37.15 -5.01
CA GLU A 1117 -6.73 38.36 -5.36
C GLU A 1117 -5.68 37.94 -6.39
N LEU A 1118 -5.97 38.15 -7.68
CA LEU A 1118 -5.17 37.70 -8.80
C LEU A 1118 -4.36 38.86 -9.38
N ASP A 1119 -3.04 38.69 -9.46
CA ASP A 1119 -2.19 39.63 -10.19
C ASP A 1119 -2.18 39.30 -11.69
N LEU A 1120 -2.35 40.34 -12.50
CA LEU A 1120 -2.27 40.30 -13.96
C LEU A 1120 -1.13 41.20 -14.41
N GLU A 1121 -0.24 40.69 -15.25
CA GLU A 1121 0.78 41.49 -15.92
C GLU A 1121 0.43 41.64 -17.39
N ILE A 1122 0.20 42.88 -17.83
CA ILE A 1122 -0.17 43.22 -19.20
C ILE A 1122 1.03 43.88 -19.86
N THR A 1123 1.58 43.26 -20.90
CA THR A 1123 2.58 43.89 -21.75
C THR A 1123 1.86 44.64 -22.87
N ASP A 1124 2.04 45.96 -22.94
CA ASP A 1124 1.45 46.81 -23.97
C ASP A 1124 2.19 46.74 -25.32
N ASP A 1125 1.65 47.39 -26.35
CA ASP A 1125 2.23 47.38 -27.71
C ASP A 1125 3.63 48.05 -27.76
N ASP A 1126 3.97 48.88 -26.76
CA ASP A 1126 5.28 49.51 -26.60
C ASP A 1126 6.29 48.58 -25.87
N GLY A 1127 5.87 47.36 -25.50
CA GLY A 1127 6.67 46.37 -24.77
C GLY A 1127 6.82 46.68 -23.27
N ARG A 1128 5.99 47.55 -22.69
CA ARG A 1128 6.01 47.87 -21.26
C ARG A 1128 5.04 46.99 -20.50
N ALA A 1129 5.53 46.36 -19.43
CA ALA A 1129 4.71 45.56 -18.52
C ALA A 1129 4.03 46.44 -17.45
N HIS A 1130 2.72 46.26 -17.28
CA HIS A 1130 1.90 46.90 -16.26
C HIS A 1130 1.24 45.84 -15.38
N ARG A 1131 1.40 45.96 -14.05
CA ARG A 1131 0.81 45.01 -13.10
C ARG A 1131 -0.49 45.55 -12.51
N HIS A 1132 -1.51 44.71 -12.50
CA HIS A 1132 -2.84 45.00 -11.96
C HIS A 1132 -3.30 43.87 -11.06
N THR A 1133 -3.66 44.18 -9.81
CA THR A 1133 -4.33 43.23 -8.92
C THR A 1133 -5.83 43.34 -9.09
N VAL A 1134 -6.50 42.22 -9.32
CA VAL A 1134 -7.95 42.14 -9.50
C VAL A 1134 -8.57 41.13 -8.54
N THR A 1135 -9.75 41.44 -8.02
CA THR A 1135 -10.47 40.53 -7.12
C THR A 1135 -11.50 39.71 -7.90
N VAL A 1136 -11.24 38.41 -8.11
CA VAL A 1136 -12.15 37.46 -8.78
C VAL A 1136 -13.12 36.90 -7.73
N ARG A 1137 -14.42 37.17 -7.87
CA ARG A 1137 -15.44 36.89 -6.83
C ARG A 1137 -16.45 35.82 -7.18
N GLY A 1138 -16.54 35.43 -8.44
CA GLY A 1138 -17.54 34.49 -8.93
C GLY A 1138 -17.06 33.71 -10.15
N PRO A 1139 -17.96 32.92 -10.78
CA PRO A 1139 -17.63 32.09 -11.93
C PRO A 1139 -17.06 32.88 -13.12
N VAL A 1140 -17.51 34.13 -13.30
CA VAL A 1140 -16.98 35.07 -14.30
C VAL A 1140 -16.77 36.42 -13.62
N SER A 1141 -15.63 37.06 -13.84
CA SER A 1141 -15.31 38.40 -13.36
C SER A 1141 -14.69 39.22 -14.48
N THR A 1142 -15.22 40.42 -14.73
CA THR A 1142 -14.75 41.30 -15.81
C THR A 1142 -14.14 42.57 -15.23
N PHE A 1143 -12.99 42.96 -15.74
CA PHE A 1143 -12.22 44.12 -15.30
C PHE A 1143 -11.87 45.01 -16.49
N MET A 1144 -11.87 46.32 -16.28
CA MET A 1144 -11.41 47.29 -17.28
C MET A 1144 -10.11 47.91 -16.77
N LEU A 1145 -9.00 47.58 -17.43
CA LEU A 1145 -7.64 47.90 -17.00
C LEU A 1145 -6.97 48.85 -17.99
N PRO A 1146 -6.14 49.81 -17.54
CA PRO A 1146 -5.45 50.72 -18.43
C PRO A 1146 -4.31 50.01 -19.19
N ALA A 1147 -4.34 50.03 -20.52
CA ALA A 1147 -3.29 49.49 -21.39
C ALA A 1147 -3.39 50.08 -22.82
N ARG A 1148 -2.27 50.55 -23.38
CA ARG A 1148 -2.21 51.05 -24.76
C ARG A 1148 -1.95 49.90 -25.74
N GLY A 1149 -2.96 49.04 -25.90
CA GLY A 1149 -2.81 47.78 -26.64
C GLY A 1149 -2.37 46.63 -25.73
N VAL A 1150 -2.31 45.42 -26.29
CA VAL A 1150 -2.02 44.18 -25.55
C VAL A 1150 -1.19 43.26 -26.43
N GLN A 1151 0.07 43.07 -26.05
CA GLN A 1151 0.95 42.07 -26.62
C GLN A 1151 0.78 40.72 -25.93
N SER A 1152 0.70 40.71 -24.60
CA SER A 1152 0.49 39.51 -23.79
C SER A 1152 -0.11 39.86 -22.43
N ILE A 1153 -0.84 38.92 -21.83
CA ILE A 1153 -1.32 38.98 -20.45
C ILE A 1153 -0.86 37.71 -19.73
N THR A 1154 -0.16 37.88 -18.62
CA THR A 1154 0.28 36.78 -17.74
C THR A 1154 -0.56 36.79 -16.48
N MET A 1155 -1.24 35.67 -16.18
CA MET A 1155 -1.93 35.47 -14.91
C MET A 1155 -0.94 34.99 -13.86
N ASP A 1156 -1.02 35.58 -12.68
CA ASP A 1156 -0.19 35.22 -11.51
C ASP A 1156 1.30 35.11 -11.86
N PRO A 1157 1.93 36.20 -12.35
CA PRO A 1157 3.32 36.19 -12.83
C PRO A 1157 4.35 35.81 -11.75
N ASP A 1158 3.98 35.92 -10.47
CA ASP A 1158 4.83 35.55 -9.34
C ASP A 1158 4.54 34.12 -8.81
N HIS A 1159 3.57 33.42 -9.41
CA HIS A 1159 3.05 32.13 -8.94
C HIS A 1159 2.66 32.16 -7.45
N ALA A 1160 1.93 33.21 -7.06
CA ALA A 1160 1.49 33.45 -5.70
C ALA A 1160 0.34 32.54 -5.25
N LEU A 1161 -0.39 31.93 -6.19
CA LEU A 1161 -1.58 31.14 -5.94
C LEU A 1161 -1.42 29.71 -6.45
N LEU A 1162 -2.01 28.76 -5.71
CA LEU A 1162 -2.21 27.41 -6.22
C LEU A 1162 -3.33 27.43 -7.27
N ILE A 1163 -2.98 27.70 -8.52
CA ILE A 1163 -3.88 27.66 -9.67
C ILE A 1163 -3.32 26.69 -10.72
N TRP A 1164 -4.21 26.08 -11.49
CA TRP A 1164 -3.75 25.22 -12.57
C TRP A 1164 -3.05 26.04 -13.65
N THR A 1165 -1.92 25.54 -14.13
CA THR A 1165 -1.20 26.07 -15.30
C THR A 1165 -0.89 24.91 -16.26
N PRO A 1166 -0.75 25.16 -17.57
CA PRO A 1166 -0.44 24.11 -18.55
C PRO A 1166 0.85 23.32 -18.24
N GLU A 1167 1.78 23.92 -17.51
CA GLU A 1167 3.04 23.28 -17.10
C GLU A 1167 2.83 22.12 -16.11
N TYR A 1168 1.68 22.05 -15.43
CA TYR A 1168 1.33 20.94 -14.52
C TYR A 1168 0.67 19.75 -15.24
N GLY A 1169 0.73 19.74 -16.57
CA GLY A 1169 0.08 18.74 -17.42
C GLY A 1169 -1.35 19.12 -17.81
N PRO A 1170 -2.15 18.15 -18.30
CA PRO A 1170 -3.47 18.42 -18.85
C PRO A 1170 -4.38 19.20 -17.90
N ARG A 1171 -5.29 19.97 -18.49
CA ARG A 1171 -6.28 20.76 -17.74
C ARG A 1171 -7.18 19.84 -16.91
N PRO A 1172 -7.42 20.12 -15.61
CA PRO A 1172 -8.36 19.36 -14.82
C PRO A 1172 -9.78 19.57 -15.35
N THR A 1173 -10.33 18.55 -16.02
CA THR A 1173 -11.72 18.52 -16.47
C THR A 1173 -12.55 17.82 -15.41
N ILE A 1174 -12.84 18.50 -14.32
CA ILE A 1174 -13.77 17.97 -13.31
C ILE A 1174 -15.11 18.65 -13.57
N GLY A 1175 -16.15 17.90 -13.96
CA GLY A 1175 -17.53 18.42 -13.97
C GLY A 1175 -18.32 18.47 -15.28
N GLN A 1176 -18.21 17.49 -16.20
CA GLN A 1176 -19.36 17.15 -17.06
C GLN A 1176 -19.95 15.79 -16.65
N ARG A 1177 -20.71 15.80 -15.55
CA ARG A 1177 -21.99 15.08 -15.54
C ARG A 1177 -22.98 15.95 -16.29
N GLY A 1178 -23.71 15.36 -17.24
CA GLY A 1178 -24.60 16.10 -18.12
C GLY A 1178 -25.70 16.84 -17.39
N ASN A 1179 -25.74 18.17 -17.53
CA ASN A 1179 -27.00 18.85 -17.74
C ASN A 1179 -27.27 18.78 -19.24
N GLY A 1180 -28.20 17.92 -19.64
CA GLY A 1180 -28.93 18.09 -20.90
C GLY A 1180 -29.66 19.44 -20.90
N PRO A 1181 -30.11 19.91 -22.07
CA PRO A 1181 -30.54 21.28 -22.28
C PRO A 1181 -31.77 21.66 -21.44
N SER A 1182 -31.59 22.57 -20.48
CA SER A 1182 -32.32 23.85 -20.38
C SER A 1182 -31.72 24.72 -19.27
#